data_AF-A0A6B2KWF0-F1
#
_entry.id   AF-A0A6B2KWF0-F1
#
_cell.length_a   1.000
_cell.length_b   1.000
_cell.length_c   1.000
_cell.angle_alpha   90.00
_cell.angle_beta   90.00
_cell.angle_gamma   90.00
#
_symmetry.space_group_name_H-M   'P 1'
#
loop_
_entity.id
_entity.type
_entity.pdbx_description
1 polymer ?
#
loop_
_entity_poly.entity_id
_entity_poly.type
_entity_poly.pdbx_seq_one_letter_code
_entity_poly.pdbx_strand_id
1 'polypeptide(L)'
;MDKLKFILNNVSSQNMESKVMELKSILLVDYFDFFAQYIVTNRIATQENFHELYLDLILRLKNKDLERKVLKQSCNAVKALMGSEKIRVEIQERVLLKNLGNWIGLFTISRDIPLLHKDLSLKDILFQGYEEGKMIASVPFVSKVLGKGMISRFFKPPNPWVVSICRLLVEIYNLPNIKIFLKFDVEILHTTLNLNMAETVPTQLLKSRRVCMVPPIVDFDELPVDTQPKRSMFDNITFNPNIPFFNTPNFKKIVVHSISKAIQDNITYLIDNPVSVSSTTTKELILKDFAMEPDETKILRAASSMAQGLAAHLSGSAARDILRNAITQKIRIALTNNTRQPLPSYVEHAILTFVSENLELVCSVVQKAAVEASVQAVEQQLRQAIVDRKNHRERTGGRGQPYYDINFVGSSAYNIIMTLPESLRPRVVQPKQLQVYEEFFPGTRVKEQGNIGPSIATNPEKESGKSRATITQVPQNQELSLDQATSIIEKVVNDLVSLTNDSQGKPISPTDPTVGKIFSTIDPIMASPVRFDVAQYGVVLALVKIIDPLLCDVFIELLVNVVSVIPKMRVKITNLLTTTFAKNKQYQKTVPTLILCNIIDLPEYDVFLARNHVTINSEREDVEFLSTLLPTITAKFGSTQLMSSFSVTLREIKNISQSNNHVNTLFKFLKKNIKDLSFDGGLCYKAVQPTLQQKIVQLFNEWMTVYEKIDSPEKSYIQYIQQQKGFYGLKDFPNNENEFNYFRVTIEIALERCFKEEPEVKPNEDPTTEDKGPRLNYKPIDALSKLLSLIVKYFPEKVLILKRILYVIAGILERNYYNQPEQFDQRPYFRLFSNLLMEFNLPDPVFESNIRHILLEFQALFHKFRPSLFPGFSFAWLELISHRTFMPRLLKDSSQEGWVPMQELLLDLLQFLEPYLRSVQLNPSIRMLYKGTLRIFLVILHDFPQFFCEYHFHFCNVIPNSCIQLRNLVLSAFPRSMKLPDPLTPNLKVDLLPEIRDTPRIRSYLEPLFLSSLKLKMDLYIKNPREHPNFLSELLQNLKFSSPEEIERNSTKFNIPLFHSLVLAAGPSVIPESSPTSSPSPPHSSSLPPMEIFKYLCLNLEPEGRYYLLNSIANQLRYPNSHTYYYSCVMLYLFAEAPSEIIQEQITRVLVERLVPHRPHPWGLLITFIELMKNNRYNFWTRSFPKCAPEIERLFLHVGKSIAQTTQQ
;
A
#
# COMPACT_ATOMS: atom_id res chain seq x y z
N MET A 1 25.38 12.55 29.19
CA MET A 1 25.01 13.35 28.01
C MET A 1 25.26 14.85 28.19
N ASP A 2 24.75 15.48 29.24
CA ASP A 2 24.86 16.94 29.39
C ASP A 2 26.31 17.43 29.56
N LYS A 3 27.16 16.65 30.26
CA LYS A 3 28.62 16.90 30.31
C LYS A 3 29.29 16.90 28.93
N LEU A 4 28.88 15.99 28.04
CA LEU A 4 29.42 15.88 26.68
C LEU A 4 28.99 17.07 25.80
N LYS A 5 27.72 17.47 25.90
CA LYS A 5 27.20 18.68 25.25
C LYS A 5 27.91 19.93 25.74
N PHE A 6 28.18 20.02 27.04
CA PHE A 6 28.90 21.13 27.65
C PHE A 6 30.34 21.24 27.16
N ILE A 7 31.06 20.11 27.02
CA ILE A 7 32.42 20.07 26.49
C ILE A 7 32.44 20.56 25.03
N LEU A 8 31.55 20.02 24.18
CA LEU A 8 31.50 20.39 22.75
C LEU A 8 31.02 21.83 22.50
N ASN A 9 30.23 22.42 23.41
CA ASN A 9 29.85 23.83 23.30
C ASN A 9 30.96 24.80 23.71
N ASN A 10 31.91 24.36 24.54
CA ASN A 10 32.94 25.22 25.12
C ASN A 10 34.35 24.90 24.60
N VAL A 11 34.49 24.04 23.59
CA VAL A 11 35.79 23.71 23.02
C VAL A 11 36.27 24.83 22.09
N SER A 12 37.50 25.27 22.28
CA SER A 12 38.21 26.31 21.53
C SER A 12 39.67 25.88 21.35
N SER A 13 40.40 26.56 20.45
CA SER A 13 41.85 26.31 20.28
C SER A 13 42.65 26.55 21.56
N GLN A 14 42.22 27.46 22.43
CA GLN A 14 42.92 27.83 23.67
C GLN A 14 42.74 26.82 24.81
N ASN A 15 41.62 26.10 24.86
CA ASN A 15 41.30 25.15 25.93
C ASN A 15 41.25 23.68 25.46
N MET A 16 41.74 23.41 24.24
CA MET A 16 41.69 22.11 23.59
C MET A 16 42.27 20.98 24.46
N GLU A 17 43.45 21.16 25.05
CA GLU A 17 44.11 20.10 25.83
C GLU A 17 43.32 19.73 27.10
N SER A 18 42.82 20.73 27.82
CA SER A 18 41.98 20.51 29.01
C SER A 18 40.70 19.76 28.65
N LYS A 19 40.03 20.16 27.54
CA LYS A 19 38.80 19.51 27.07
C LYS A 19 39.01 18.11 26.52
N VAL A 20 40.15 17.83 25.90
CA VAL A 20 40.53 16.47 25.48
C VAL A 20 40.70 15.56 26.71
N MET A 21 41.32 16.03 27.78
CA MET A 21 41.50 15.24 29.01
C MET A 21 40.16 14.96 29.70
N GLU A 22 39.29 15.98 29.77
CA GLU A 22 37.92 15.84 30.29
C GLU A 22 37.12 14.84 29.45
N LEU A 23 37.20 14.93 28.11
CA LEU A 23 36.49 14.03 27.20
C LEU A 23 37.02 12.59 27.27
N LYS A 24 38.35 12.40 27.39
CA LYS A 24 38.95 11.06 27.59
C LYS A 24 38.46 10.37 28.85
N SER A 25 38.23 11.13 29.93
CA SER A 25 37.74 10.56 31.20
C SER A 25 36.28 10.11 31.15
N ILE A 26 35.49 10.66 30.21
CA ILE A 26 34.04 10.43 30.10
C ILE A 26 33.72 9.43 28.97
N LEU A 27 34.48 9.45 27.89
CA LEU A 27 34.19 8.70 26.67
C LEU A 27 34.74 7.26 26.78
N LEU A 28 33.94 6.37 27.38
CA LEU A 28 34.20 4.92 27.37
C LEU A 28 33.92 4.30 26.00
N VAL A 29 34.54 3.15 25.71
CA VAL A 29 34.45 2.44 24.42
C VAL A 29 33.00 2.13 24.01
N ASP A 30 32.15 1.77 24.98
CA ASP A 30 30.72 1.47 24.76
C ASP A 30 29.92 2.69 24.26
N TYR A 31 30.41 3.92 24.50
CA TYR A 31 29.74 5.16 24.10
C TYR A 31 30.28 5.75 22.79
N PHE A 32 31.24 5.10 22.12
CA PHE A 32 31.82 5.62 20.89
C PHE A 32 30.81 5.74 19.75
N ASP A 33 29.90 4.76 19.57
CA ASP A 33 28.89 4.81 18.51
C ASP A 33 27.92 5.95 18.73
N PHE A 34 27.47 6.12 19.97
CA PHE A 34 26.60 7.19 20.37
C PHE A 34 27.25 8.57 20.21
N PHE A 35 28.52 8.71 20.61
CA PHE A 35 29.27 9.95 20.40
C PHE A 35 29.46 10.24 18.91
N ALA A 36 29.81 9.24 18.11
CA ALA A 36 29.97 9.36 16.67
C ALA A 36 28.66 9.82 16.01
N GLN A 37 27.51 9.25 16.39
CA GLN A 37 26.21 9.67 15.89
C GLN A 37 25.88 11.12 16.31
N TYR A 38 26.12 11.47 17.58
CA TYR A 38 25.83 12.81 18.09
C TYR A 38 26.72 13.89 17.44
N ILE A 39 28.03 13.66 17.36
CA ILE A 39 28.96 14.65 16.78
C ILE A 39 28.71 14.81 15.28
N VAL A 40 28.40 13.73 14.55
CA VAL A 40 28.11 13.80 13.11
C VAL A 40 26.79 14.51 12.84
N THR A 41 25.69 14.05 13.43
CA THR A 41 24.34 14.53 13.09
C THR A 41 24.03 15.90 13.69
N ASN A 42 24.47 16.17 14.93
CA ASN A 42 24.08 17.39 15.64
C ASN A 42 25.12 18.52 15.55
N ARG A 43 26.39 18.22 15.22
CA ARG A 43 27.47 19.23 15.16
C ARG A 43 28.08 19.35 13.77
N ILE A 44 28.66 18.28 13.25
CA ILE A 44 29.42 18.32 11.98
C ILE A 44 28.49 18.67 10.81
N ALA A 45 27.31 18.05 10.73
CA ALA A 45 26.36 18.35 9.66
C ALA A 45 25.84 19.79 9.72
N THR A 46 25.72 20.38 10.92
CA THR A 46 25.11 21.70 11.13
C THR A 46 26.10 22.86 11.17
N GLN A 47 27.39 22.62 11.47
CA GLN A 47 28.37 23.65 11.80
C GLN A 47 29.68 23.50 10.99
N GLU A 48 29.71 24.00 9.75
CA GLU A 48 30.89 23.93 8.85
C GLU A 48 32.14 24.60 9.43
N ASN A 49 31.99 25.77 10.07
CA ASN A 49 33.11 26.58 10.56
C ASN A 49 33.96 25.90 11.65
N PHE A 50 33.43 24.87 12.31
CA PHE A 50 34.12 24.17 13.40
C PHE A 50 34.72 22.83 12.98
N HIS A 51 34.70 22.48 11.67
CA HIS A 51 35.23 21.21 11.19
C HIS A 51 36.70 21.01 11.55
N GLU A 52 37.58 21.99 11.34
CA GLU A 52 39.01 21.84 11.68
C GLU A 52 39.21 21.64 13.20
N LEU A 53 38.41 22.34 14.01
CA LEU A 53 38.44 22.23 15.46
C LEU A 53 37.95 20.85 15.93
N TYR A 54 36.86 20.33 15.34
CA TYR A 54 36.35 18.99 15.64
C TYR A 54 37.31 17.89 15.16
N LEU A 55 38.00 18.11 14.05
CA LEU A 55 39.04 17.21 13.57
C LEU A 55 40.21 17.17 14.57
N ASP A 56 40.74 18.33 14.99
CA ASP A 56 41.83 18.40 15.98
C ASP A 56 41.43 17.75 17.31
N LEU A 57 40.19 17.98 17.78
CA LEU A 57 39.64 17.34 18.97
C LEU A 57 39.68 15.81 18.84
N ILE A 58 39.16 15.25 17.75
CA ILE A 58 39.11 13.79 17.52
C ILE A 58 40.53 13.20 17.39
N LEU A 59 41.44 13.89 16.70
CA LEU A 59 42.81 13.40 16.50
C LEU A 59 43.62 13.38 17.80
N ARG A 60 43.44 14.38 18.67
CA ARG A 60 44.09 14.44 19.99
C ARG A 60 43.57 13.39 20.97
N LEU A 61 42.38 12.83 20.73
CA LEU A 61 41.92 11.64 21.46
C LEU A 61 42.79 10.42 21.18
N LYS A 62 43.49 10.37 20.03
CA LYS A 62 44.41 9.29 19.61
C LYS A 62 43.77 7.90 19.67
N ASN A 63 42.48 7.79 19.32
CA ASN A 63 41.75 6.52 19.31
C ASN A 63 41.27 6.17 17.89
N LYS A 64 41.88 5.13 17.30
CA LYS A 64 41.59 4.72 15.91
C LYS A 64 40.20 4.13 15.73
N ASP A 65 39.65 3.46 16.75
CA ASP A 65 38.31 2.86 16.66
C ASP A 65 37.23 3.95 16.69
N LEU A 66 37.44 4.99 17.49
CA LEU A 66 36.61 6.19 17.46
C LEU A 66 36.65 6.89 16.09
N GLU A 67 37.84 7.04 15.49
CA GLU A 67 37.97 7.61 14.15
C GLU A 67 37.20 6.79 13.09
N ARG A 68 37.27 5.44 13.16
CA ARG A 68 36.49 4.56 12.27
C ARG A 68 34.98 4.73 12.47
N LYS A 69 34.52 4.79 13.72
CA LYS A 69 33.09 4.97 14.04
C LYS A 69 32.56 6.33 13.55
N VAL A 70 33.33 7.41 13.72
CA VAL A 70 32.97 8.74 13.20
C VAL A 70 32.89 8.74 11.68
N LEU A 71 33.84 8.10 10.98
CA LEU A 71 33.81 7.97 9.52
C LEU A 71 32.60 7.16 9.05
N LYS A 72 32.33 5.99 9.68
CA LYS A 72 31.18 5.14 9.37
C LYS A 72 29.87 5.90 9.54
N GLN A 73 29.69 6.63 10.64
CA GLN A 73 28.50 7.45 10.87
C GLN A 73 28.39 8.63 9.89
N SER A 74 29.51 9.24 9.50
CA SER A 74 29.53 10.29 8.46
C SER A 74 29.05 9.75 7.11
N CYS A 75 29.50 8.57 6.70
CA CYS A 75 29.05 7.90 5.47
C CYS A 75 27.57 7.47 5.54
N ASN A 76 27.12 6.98 6.69
CA ASN A 76 25.70 6.62 6.89
C ASN A 76 24.78 7.84 6.80
N ALA A 77 25.18 8.98 7.39
CA ALA A 77 24.43 10.23 7.29
C ALA A 77 24.31 10.72 5.84
N VAL A 78 25.37 10.62 5.04
CA VAL A 78 25.33 10.92 3.60
C VAL A 78 24.35 10.02 2.85
N LYS A 79 24.37 8.70 3.09
CA LYS A 79 23.45 7.75 2.46
C LYS A 79 21.99 8.02 2.84
N ALA A 80 21.73 8.35 4.10
CA ALA A 80 20.40 8.71 4.59
C ALA A 80 19.86 9.98 3.90
N LEU A 81 20.69 11.02 3.76
CA LEU A 81 20.32 12.26 3.06
C LEU A 81 20.09 12.04 1.56
N MET A 82 20.95 11.26 0.88
CA MET A 82 20.75 10.93 -0.54
C MET A 82 19.51 10.05 -0.79
N GLY A 83 19.11 9.23 0.19
CA GLY A 83 17.87 8.46 0.17
C GLY A 83 16.60 9.27 0.43
N SER A 84 16.71 10.49 0.96
CA SER A 84 15.58 11.39 1.19
C SER A 84 15.05 11.96 -0.12
N GLU A 85 13.73 11.94 -0.31
CA GLU A 85 13.10 12.65 -1.44
C GLU A 85 13.03 14.16 -1.23
N LYS A 86 13.14 14.61 0.03
CA LYS A 86 13.08 16.04 0.39
C LYS A 86 14.31 16.82 -0.05
N ILE A 87 15.45 16.15 -0.26
CA ILE A 87 16.72 16.78 -0.66
C ILE A 87 16.64 17.51 -2.02
N ARG A 88 15.62 17.20 -2.83
CA ARG A 88 15.34 17.89 -4.09
C ARG A 88 14.78 19.30 -3.89
N VAL A 89 14.09 19.53 -2.79
CA VAL A 89 13.31 20.75 -2.50
C VAL A 89 13.93 21.54 -1.35
N GLU A 90 14.23 20.88 -0.24
CA GLU A 90 14.70 21.53 0.98
C GLU A 90 16.18 21.94 0.88
N ILE A 91 16.44 23.26 0.93
CA ILE A 91 17.82 23.81 0.95
C ILE A 91 18.59 23.32 2.19
N GLN A 92 17.90 23.12 3.33
CA GLN A 92 18.53 22.71 4.58
C GLN A 92 19.21 21.34 4.45
N GLU A 93 18.53 20.31 3.89
CA GLU A 93 19.14 18.99 3.68
C GLU A 93 20.35 19.06 2.72
N ARG A 94 20.29 19.94 1.70
CA ARG A 94 21.41 20.18 0.77
C ARG A 94 22.63 20.80 1.46
N VAL A 95 22.40 21.75 2.36
CA VAL A 95 23.46 22.37 3.17
C VAL A 95 24.08 21.35 4.12
N LEU A 96 23.27 20.53 4.81
CA LEU A 96 23.77 19.45 5.67
C LEU A 96 24.67 18.47 4.89
N LEU A 97 24.23 18.07 3.68
CA LEU A 97 25.01 17.18 2.82
C LEU A 97 26.33 17.84 2.38
N LYS A 98 26.30 19.11 1.95
CA LYS A 98 27.50 19.87 1.57
C LYS A 98 28.50 19.97 2.72
N ASN A 99 28.03 20.22 3.94
CA ASN A 99 28.85 20.25 5.15
C ASN A 99 29.50 18.88 5.41
N LEU A 100 28.73 17.79 5.31
CA LEU A 100 29.29 16.44 5.42
C LEU A 100 30.33 16.14 4.33
N GLY A 101 30.17 16.69 3.12
CA GLY A 101 31.17 16.58 2.05
C GLY A 101 32.49 17.25 2.40
N ASN A 102 32.46 18.47 2.94
CA ASN A 102 33.65 19.17 3.42
C ASN A 102 34.34 18.40 4.56
N TRP A 103 33.54 17.91 5.51
CA TRP A 103 34.02 17.09 6.62
C TRP A 103 34.70 15.80 6.16
N ILE A 104 34.06 15.01 5.29
CA ILE A 104 34.64 13.76 4.79
C ILE A 104 35.93 14.05 4.01
N GLY A 105 35.97 15.11 3.19
CA GLY A 105 37.18 15.52 2.49
C GLY A 105 38.34 15.84 3.45
N LEU A 106 38.06 16.57 4.54
CA LEU A 106 39.05 16.86 5.59
C LEU A 106 39.46 15.61 6.38
N PHE A 107 38.49 14.80 6.79
CA PHE A 107 38.71 13.65 7.65
C PHE A 107 39.43 12.49 6.93
N THR A 108 39.28 12.39 5.60
CA THR A 108 39.83 11.29 4.77
C THR A 108 40.89 11.76 3.78
N ILE A 109 40.48 12.37 2.67
CA ILE A 109 41.31 12.72 1.52
C ILE A 109 42.49 13.59 1.94
N SER A 110 42.27 14.66 2.69
CA SER A 110 43.34 15.57 3.12
C SER A 110 44.41 14.89 3.99
N ARG A 111 44.04 13.79 4.64
CA ARG A 111 44.88 12.98 5.53
C ARG A 111 45.47 11.74 4.86
N ASP A 112 45.42 11.67 3.53
CA ASP A 112 45.90 10.51 2.76
C ASP A 112 45.14 9.19 3.08
N ILE A 113 43.91 9.27 3.59
CA ILE A 113 43.08 8.10 3.90
C ILE A 113 42.12 7.85 2.72
N PRO A 114 42.16 6.67 2.08
CA PRO A 114 41.27 6.36 0.96
C PRO A 114 39.82 6.23 1.42
N LEU A 115 38.91 6.85 0.66
CA LEU A 115 37.49 6.58 0.76
C LEU A 115 37.17 5.28 0.02
N LEU A 116 36.88 4.20 0.76
CA LEU A 116 36.64 2.89 0.17
C LEU A 116 35.29 2.85 -0.54
N HIS A 117 35.23 2.21 -1.71
CA HIS A 117 34.00 2.05 -2.49
C HIS A 117 32.86 1.38 -1.69
N LYS A 118 33.19 0.43 -0.80
CA LYS A 118 32.23 -0.24 0.09
C LYS A 118 31.55 0.73 1.08
N ASP A 119 32.26 1.78 1.48
CA ASP A 119 31.81 2.73 2.48
C ASP A 119 31.06 3.88 1.83
N LEU A 120 31.65 4.51 0.80
CA LEU A 120 31.03 5.58 0.04
C LEU A 120 31.65 5.73 -1.36
N SER A 121 30.86 5.47 -2.40
CA SER A 121 31.30 5.60 -3.79
C SER A 121 30.84 6.92 -4.39
N LEU A 122 31.78 7.84 -4.62
CA LEU A 122 31.46 9.16 -5.19
C LEU A 122 30.87 9.07 -6.61
N LYS A 123 31.29 8.08 -7.41
CA LYS A 123 30.72 7.86 -8.75
C LYS A 123 29.27 7.40 -8.67
N ASP A 124 28.95 6.48 -7.76
CA ASP A 124 27.57 5.99 -7.61
C ASP A 124 26.65 7.08 -7.06
N ILE A 125 27.16 7.99 -6.22
CA ILE A 125 26.41 9.18 -5.79
C ILE A 125 26.11 10.13 -6.96
N LEU A 126 27.04 10.30 -7.89
CA LEU A 126 26.81 11.09 -9.11
C LEU A 126 25.83 10.38 -10.05
N PHE A 127 25.94 9.06 -10.22
CA PHE A 127 24.99 8.28 -11.02
C PHE A 127 23.59 8.30 -10.43
N GLN A 128 23.46 8.08 -9.12
CA GLN A 128 22.19 8.17 -8.40
C GLN A 128 21.60 9.58 -8.51
N GLY A 129 22.45 10.61 -8.34
CA GLY A 129 22.05 12.00 -8.56
C GLY A 129 21.50 12.25 -9.95
N TYR A 130 22.09 11.65 -10.98
CA TYR A 130 21.67 11.81 -12.37
C TYR A 130 20.39 11.04 -12.68
N GLU A 131 20.30 9.77 -12.25
CA GLU A 131 19.15 8.90 -12.50
C GLU A 131 17.90 9.36 -11.73
N GLU A 132 18.08 9.78 -10.48
CA GLU A 132 16.98 10.22 -9.62
C GLU A 132 16.69 11.73 -9.71
N GLY A 133 17.52 12.54 -10.37
CA GLY A 133 17.33 13.99 -10.45
C GLY A 133 17.75 14.76 -9.18
N LYS A 134 18.70 14.22 -8.41
CA LYS A 134 19.30 14.80 -7.19
C LYS A 134 20.67 15.45 -7.45
N MET A 135 21.00 15.79 -8.70
CA MET A 135 22.29 16.40 -9.11
C MET A 135 22.68 17.65 -8.32
N ILE A 136 21.65 18.37 -7.88
CA ILE A 136 21.77 19.60 -7.11
C ILE A 136 22.42 19.44 -5.73
N ALA A 137 22.38 18.21 -5.21
CA ALA A 137 22.95 17.83 -3.93
C ALA A 137 24.23 17.00 -4.14
N SER A 138 24.24 16.10 -5.13
CA SER A 138 25.37 15.20 -5.39
C SER A 138 26.61 15.92 -5.93
N VAL A 139 26.47 16.88 -6.85
CA VAL A 139 27.62 17.59 -7.45
C VAL A 139 28.34 18.48 -6.43
N PRO A 140 27.66 19.33 -5.63
CA PRO A 140 28.34 20.13 -4.60
C PRO A 140 29.00 19.26 -3.52
N PHE A 141 28.35 18.15 -3.14
CA PHE A 141 28.90 17.19 -2.19
C PHE A 141 30.23 16.60 -2.67
N VAL A 142 30.25 16.01 -3.88
CA VAL A 142 31.46 15.40 -4.45
C VAL A 142 32.55 16.44 -4.66
N SER A 143 32.20 17.65 -5.08
CA SER A 143 33.15 18.74 -5.27
C SER A 143 33.81 19.16 -3.95
N LYS A 144 33.05 19.26 -2.85
CA LYS A 144 33.62 19.56 -1.52
C LYS A 144 34.54 18.46 -1.00
N VAL A 145 34.21 17.18 -1.24
CA VAL A 145 35.06 16.05 -0.88
C VAL A 145 36.39 16.12 -1.63
N LEU A 146 36.34 16.23 -2.97
CA LEU A 146 37.54 16.24 -3.81
C LEU A 146 38.36 17.53 -3.68
N GLY A 147 37.75 18.67 -3.34
CA GLY A 147 38.46 19.94 -3.16
C GLY A 147 39.55 19.91 -2.08
N LYS A 148 39.48 18.95 -1.15
CA LYS A 148 40.54 18.72 -0.13
C LYS A 148 41.72 17.89 -0.66
N GLY A 149 41.66 17.43 -1.91
CA GLY A 149 42.68 16.64 -2.58
C GLY A 149 44.04 17.32 -2.72
N MET A 150 44.09 18.65 -2.88
CA MET A 150 45.37 19.38 -2.99
C MET A 150 46.23 19.32 -1.72
N ILE A 151 45.59 19.14 -0.56
CA ILE A 151 46.28 19.00 0.72
C ILE A 151 46.92 17.60 0.82
N SER A 152 46.36 16.61 0.12
CA SER A 152 46.82 15.24 0.11
C SER A 152 48.10 15.06 -0.71
N ARG A 153 48.93 14.11 -0.29
CA ARG A 153 50.09 13.64 -1.06
C ARG A 153 49.67 12.71 -2.19
N PHE A 154 48.64 11.88 -1.99
CA PHE A 154 48.24 10.84 -2.95
C PHE A 154 47.00 11.19 -3.76
N PHE A 155 46.05 11.95 -3.19
CA PHE A 155 44.76 12.29 -3.81
C PHE A 155 44.75 13.67 -4.47
N LYS A 156 45.90 14.11 -5.00
CA LYS A 156 46.00 15.25 -5.90
C LYS A 156 46.20 14.79 -7.36
N PRO A 157 45.79 15.56 -8.37
CA PRO A 157 46.11 15.24 -9.76
C PRO A 157 47.63 15.08 -9.97
N PRO A 158 48.08 14.14 -10.82
CA PRO A 158 47.33 13.34 -11.79
C PRO A 158 46.82 11.98 -11.26
N ASN A 159 46.37 11.89 -10.01
CA ASN A 159 45.79 10.65 -9.45
C ASN A 159 44.62 10.12 -10.32
N PRO A 160 44.68 8.86 -10.81
CA PRO A 160 43.66 8.31 -11.72
C PRO A 160 42.25 8.25 -11.12
N TRP A 161 42.13 8.01 -9.81
CA TRP A 161 40.83 7.98 -9.13
C TRP A 161 40.19 9.37 -9.13
N VAL A 162 40.94 10.39 -8.73
CA VAL A 162 40.50 11.80 -8.74
C VAL A 162 40.19 12.27 -10.15
N VAL A 163 41.09 12.05 -11.11
CA VAL A 163 40.92 12.44 -12.51
C VAL A 163 39.71 11.73 -13.12
N SER A 164 39.48 10.45 -12.80
CA SER A 164 38.31 9.72 -13.33
C SER A 164 36.97 10.27 -12.85
N ILE A 165 36.91 10.82 -11.63
CA ILE A 165 35.70 11.47 -11.10
C ILE A 165 35.57 12.87 -11.70
N CYS A 166 36.67 13.60 -11.86
CA CYS A 166 36.67 14.91 -12.53
C CYS A 166 36.19 14.80 -13.98
N ARG A 167 36.64 13.78 -14.74
CA ARG A 167 36.14 13.52 -16.11
C ARG A 167 34.64 13.24 -16.16
N LEU A 168 34.09 12.58 -15.13
CA LEU A 168 32.64 12.37 -15.00
C LEU A 168 31.92 13.68 -14.66
N LEU A 169 32.49 14.53 -13.80
CA LEU A 169 31.97 15.87 -13.53
C LEU A 169 32.01 16.77 -14.78
N VAL A 170 32.99 16.59 -15.67
CA VAL A 170 33.05 17.28 -16.98
C VAL A 170 32.02 16.71 -17.95
N GLU A 171 31.73 15.40 -17.94
CA GLU A 171 30.59 14.84 -18.67
C GLU A 171 29.26 15.47 -18.18
N ILE A 172 29.10 15.61 -16.86
CA ILE A 172 27.95 16.28 -16.22
C ILE A 172 27.88 17.76 -16.61
N TYR A 173 29.01 18.47 -16.58
CA TYR A 173 29.13 19.87 -16.97
C TYR A 173 28.65 20.13 -18.41
N ASN A 174 28.88 19.15 -19.29
CA ASN A 174 28.51 19.20 -20.71
C ASN A 174 27.07 18.74 -20.99
N LEU A 175 26.29 18.34 -19.99
CA LEU A 175 24.89 17.96 -20.19
C LEU A 175 24.04 19.17 -20.61
N PRO A 176 23.07 18.97 -21.53
CA PRO A 176 22.10 20.01 -21.86
C PRO A 176 21.24 20.31 -20.62
N ASN A 177 20.97 21.59 -20.36
CA ASN A 177 20.13 22.09 -19.25
C ASN A 177 20.67 21.89 -17.81
N ILE A 178 21.97 21.67 -17.61
CA ILE A 178 22.55 21.70 -16.25
C ILE A 178 22.59 23.14 -15.69
N LYS A 179 22.26 23.29 -14.39
CA LYS A 179 22.23 24.59 -13.70
C LYS A 179 23.61 25.25 -13.62
N ILE A 180 23.66 26.59 -13.75
CA ILE A 180 24.91 27.36 -13.83
C ILE A 180 25.75 27.21 -12.55
N PHE A 181 25.17 27.30 -11.36
CA PHE A 181 25.93 27.12 -10.13
C PHE A 181 26.56 25.72 -10.00
N LEU A 182 25.98 24.67 -10.60
CA LEU A 182 26.60 23.35 -10.64
C LEU A 182 27.80 23.32 -11.59
N LYS A 183 27.74 24.08 -12.69
CA LYS A 183 28.89 24.29 -13.57
C LYS A 183 29.99 25.05 -12.82
N PHE A 184 29.62 26.08 -12.08
CA PHE A 184 30.55 26.87 -11.27
C PHE A 184 31.22 26.02 -10.16
N ASP A 185 30.48 25.15 -9.48
CA ASP A 185 31.07 24.22 -8.49
C ASP A 185 32.12 23.29 -9.15
N VAL A 186 31.86 22.82 -10.37
CA VAL A 186 32.82 22.00 -11.12
C VAL A 186 34.03 22.83 -11.56
N GLU A 187 33.84 24.09 -12.00
CA GLU A 187 34.93 25.00 -12.37
C GLU A 187 35.81 25.38 -11.17
N ILE A 188 35.20 25.69 -10.02
CA ILE A 188 35.92 25.93 -8.76
C ILE A 188 36.74 24.70 -8.40
N LEU A 189 36.16 23.49 -8.51
CA LEU A 189 36.90 22.27 -8.21
C LEU A 189 38.12 22.11 -9.12
N HIS A 190 37.98 22.30 -10.42
CA HIS A 190 39.09 22.18 -11.36
C HIS A 190 40.17 23.23 -11.12
N THR A 191 39.78 24.47 -10.79
CA THR A 191 40.70 25.52 -10.36
C THR A 191 41.41 25.13 -9.07
N THR A 192 40.68 24.64 -8.08
CA THR A 192 41.24 24.18 -6.79
C THR A 192 42.24 23.06 -7.01
N LEU A 193 41.96 22.12 -7.92
CA LEU A 193 42.80 20.97 -8.23
C LEU A 193 43.92 21.26 -9.25
N ASN A 194 44.07 22.50 -9.73
CA ASN A 194 44.99 22.87 -10.82
C ASN A 194 44.81 22.02 -12.10
N LEU A 195 43.57 21.74 -12.49
CA LEU A 195 43.21 21.02 -13.72
C LEU A 195 42.63 21.98 -14.77
N ASN A 196 43.08 21.83 -16.02
CA ASN A 196 42.50 22.57 -17.14
C ASN A 196 41.23 21.88 -17.65
N MET A 197 40.07 22.55 -17.52
CA MET A 197 38.77 22.05 -17.99
C MET A 197 38.74 21.72 -19.48
N ALA A 198 39.50 22.46 -20.31
CA ALA A 198 39.53 22.25 -21.76
C ALA A 198 40.31 20.99 -22.17
N GLU A 199 41.27 20.56 -21.36
CA GLU A 199 42.11 19.38 -21.61
C GLU A 199 41.52 18.09 -21.00
N THR A 200 40.61 18.22 -20.03
CA THR A 200 39.96 17.06 -19.40
C THR A 200 38.91 16.44 -20.31
N VAL A 201 39.22 15.29 -20.89
CA VAL A 201 38.30 14.53 -21.75
C VAL A 201 37.09 14.02 -20.94
N PRO A 202 35.84 14.37 -21.30
CA PRO A 202 34.64 13.89 -20.61
C PRO A 202 34.46 12.38 -20.79
N THR A 203 33.86 11.72 -19.79
CA THR A 203 33.44 10.32 -19.92
C THR A 203 32.20 10.18 -20.83
N GLN A 204 31.79 8.93 -21.09
CA GLN A 204 30.54 8.60 -21.80
C GLN A 204 29.63 7.67 -20.96
N LEU A 205 29.76 7.74 -19.63
CA LEU A 205 29.13 6.80 -18.70
C LEU A 205 27.66 7.14 -18.42
N LEU A 206 27.21 8.35 -18.73
CA LEU A 206 25.83 8.79 -18.52
C LEU A 206 24.92 8.46 -19.72
N LYS A 207 25.48 8.31 -20.92
CA LYS A 207 24.72 8.04 -22.16
C LYS A 207 23.92 6.73 -22.14
N SER A 208 24.39 5.72 -21.40
CA SER A 208 23.71 4.41 -21.29
C SER A 208 22.69 4.35 -20.14
N ARG A 209 22.60 5.38 -19.30
CA ARG A 209 21.75 5.40 -18.11
C ARG A 209 20.45 6.16 -18.39
N ARG A 210 19.33 5.64 -17.90
CA ARG A 210 18.00 6.25 -18.06
C ARG A 210 17.79 7.34 -17.01
N VAL A 211 17.48 8.56 -17.46
CA VAL A 211 17.08 9.66 -16.58
C VAL A 211 15.61 9.48 -16.19
N CYS A 212 15.29 9.54 -14.90
CA CYS A 212 13.91 9.70 -14.47
C CYS A 212 13.46 11.12 -14.87
N MET A 213 12.54 11.24 -15.83
CA MET A 213 11.95 12.53 -16.19
C MET A 213 11.06 13.03 -15.06
N VAL A 214 11.67 13.66 -14.05
CA VAL A 214 11.00 14.46 -13.04
C VAL A 214 11.17 15.93 -13.45
N PRO A 215 10.11 16.74 -13.48
CA PRO A 215 10.21 18.14 -13.88
C PRO A 215 11.25 18.88 -13.01
N PRO A 216 12.10 19.74 -13.62
CA PRO A 216 13.15 20.44 -12.88
C PRO A 216 12.54 21.42 -11.89
N ILE A 217 12.89 21.29 -10.61
CA ILE A 217 12.67 22.32 -9.59
C ILE A 217 13.73 23.39 -9.83
N VAL A 218 13.32 24.61 -10.18
CA VAL A 218 14.23 25.74 -10.45
C VAL A 218 14.67 26.37 -9.11
N ASP A 219 15.98 26.58 -8.95
CA ASP A 219 16.56 27.33 -7.81
C ASP A 219 16.62 28.81 -8.25
N PHE A 220 16.16 29.72 -7.38
CA PHE A 220 15.89 31.12 -7.73
C PHE A 220 16.95 32.14 -7.30
N ASP A 221 18.11 31.71 -6.80
CA ASP A 221 19.08 32.63 -6.18
C ASP A 221 19.91 33.49 -7.18
N GLU A 222 19.65 33.45 -8.49
CA GLU A 222 20.47 34.16 -9.50
C GLU A 222 19.74 35.23 -10.36
N LEU A 223 18.51 35.64 -10.03
CA LEU A 223 17.80 36.68 -10.81
C LEU A 223 17.72 38.03 -10.05
N PRO A 224 18.35 39.12 -10.53
CA PRO A 224 18.21 40.45 -9.96
C PRO A 224 16.91 41.07 -10.48
N VAL A 225 15.77 40.63 -9.96
CA VAL A 225 14.47 41.26 -10.19
C VAL A 225 14.16 42.14 -8.99
N ASP A 226 13.78 43.40 -9.21
CA ASP A 226 13.46 44.35 -8.14
C ASP A 226 12.12 43.95 -7.50
N THR A 227 12.18 43.07 -6.50
CA THR A 227 10.99 42.47 -5.85
C THR A 227 10.35 43.37 -4.78
N GLN A 228 10.87 44.59 -4.57
CA GLN A 228 10.35 45.47 -3.53
C GLN A 228 9.14 46.31 -3.99
N PRO A 229 8.01 46.31 -3.24
CA PRO A 229 6.90 47.19 -3.53
C PRO A 229 7.29 48.67 -3.32
N LYS A 230 7.13 49.50 -4.36
CA LYS A 230 7.41 50.94 -4.32
C LYS A 230 6.58 51.62 -3.22
N ARG A 231 7.23 52.45 -2.37
CA ARG A 231 6.61 53.14 -1.22
C ARG A 231 5.40 54.01 -1.57
N SER A 232 5.30 54.50 -2.80
CA SER A 232 4.16 55.28 -3.31
C SER A 232 2.87 54.46 -3.50
N MET A 233 2.90 53.13 -3.33
CA MET A 233 1.72 52.28 -3.46
C MET A 233 0.88 52.17 -2.18
N PHE A 234 1.33 52.78 -1.07
CA PHE A 234 0.63 52.76 0.23
C PHE A 234 -0.19 54.03 0.52
N ASP A 235 -0.30 54.94 -0.45
CA ASP A 235 -0.93 56.26 -0.28
C ASP A 235 -2.47 56.19 -0.07
N ASN A 236 -3.09 55.03 -0.32
CA ASN A 236 -4.55 54.81 -0.28
C ASN A 236 -5.05 54.04 0.96
N ILE A 237 -4.23 53.89 2.00
CA ILE A 237 -4.64 53.20 3.24
C ILE A 237 -5.74 54.01 3.95
N THR A 238 -6.89 53.39 4.22
CA THR A 238 -8.02 54.01 4.89
C THR A 238 -7.89 53.90 6.40
N PHE A 239 -8.15 54.99 7.12
CA PHE A 239 -8.15 55.02 8.59
C PHE A 239 -9.53 55.43 9.07
N ASN A 240 -10.15 54.59 9.90
CA ASN A 240 -11.46 54.88 10.48
C ASN A 240 -11.38 56.09 11.44
N PRO A 241 -12.08 57.21 11.16
CA PRO A 241 -12.00 58.44 11.95
C PRO A 241 -12.67 58.34 13.32
N ASN A 242 -13.51 57.33 13.54
CA ASN A 242 -14.27 57.12 14.79
C ASN A 242 -13.42 56.54 15.93
N ILE A 243 -12.15 56.19 15.66
CA ILE A 243 -11.22 55.65 16.66
C ILE A 243 -10.21 56.76 17.02
N PRO A 244 -10.29 57.37 18.22
CA PRO A 244 -9.45 58.51 18.61
C PRO A 244 -7.94 58.24 18.47
N PHE A 245 -7.55 56.98 18.66
CA PHE A 245 -6.18 56.50 18.56
C PHE A 245 -5.56 56.66 17.15
N PHE A 246 -6.37 56.56 16.09
CA PHE A 246 -5.94 56.64 14.69
C PHE A 246 -5.76 58.07 14.16
N ASN A 247 -6.18 59.09 14.93
CA ASN A 247 -5.99 60.50 14.59
C ASN A 247 -4.60 61.04 14.95
N THR A 248 -3.74 60.23 15.59
CA THR A 248 -2.36 60.62 15.94
C THR A 248 -1.41 60.45 14.73
N PRO A 249 -0.67 61.49 14.29
CA PRO A 249 0.16 61.42 13.08
C PRO A 249 1.32 60.41 13.19
N ASN A 250 1.83 60.14 14.39
CA ASN A 250 2.87 59.13 14.62
C ASN A 250 2.35 57.70 14.38
N PHE A 251 1.06 57.46 14.66
CA PHE A 251 0.48 56.13 14.51
C PHE A 251 0.37 55.72 13.04
N LYS A 252 -0.03 56.65 12.15
CA LYS A 252 -0.07 56.39 10.70
C LYS A 252 1.30 55.96 10.14
N LYS A 253 2.38 56.62 10.59
CA LYS A 253 3.76 56.25 10.22
C LYS A 253 4.15 54.86 10.74
N ILE A 254 3.77 54.53 11.98
CA ILE A 254 4.05 53.22 12.60
C ILE A 254 3.32 52.10 11.84
N VAL A 255 2.07 52.32 11.42
CA VAL A 255 1.28 51.34 10.68
C VAL A 255 1.85 51.08 9.28
N VAL A 256 2.18 52.13 8.52
CA VAL A 256 2.79 51.97 7.19
C VAL A 256 4.15 51.27 7.29
N HIS A 257 4.94 51.60 8.30
CA HIS A 257 6.21 50.91 8.58
C HIS A 257 5.98 49.44 8.94
N SER A 258 4.97 49.13 9.76
CA SER A 258 4.64 47.76 10.17
C SER A 258 4.14 46.91 9.01
N ILE A 259 3.34 47.48 8.10
CA ILE A 259 2.88 46.81 6.86
C ILE A 259 4.08 46.55 5.94
N SER A 260 4.92 47.56 5.71
CA SER A 260 6.13 47.40 4.90
C SER A 260 7.06 46.31 5.44
N LYS A 261 7.22 46.27 6.78
CA LYS A 261 8.05 45.27 7.45
C LYS A 261 7.41 43.87 7.42
N ALA A 262 6.09 43.78 7.53
CA ALA A 262 5.35 42.51 7.42
C ALA A 262 5.48 41.89 6.02
N ILE A 263 5.44 42.71 4.96
CA ILE A 263 5.67 42.25 3.59
C ILE A 263 7.13 41.81 3.42
N GLN A 264 8.09 42.61 3.88
CA GLN A 264 9.51 42.30 3.75
C GLN A 264 9.91 41.00 4.45
N ASP A 265 9.40 40.76 5.67
CA ASP A 265 9.70 39.53 6.42
C ASP A 265 9.08 38.27 5.78
N ASN A 266 8.09 38.43 4.88
CA ASN A 266 7.39 37.33 4.20
C ASN A 266 7.55 37.37 2.67
N ILE A 267 8.53 38.14 2.15
CA ILE A 267 8.69 38.40 0.71
C ILE A 267 8.84 37.11 -0.11
N THR A 268 9.53 36.11 0.46
CA THR A 268 9.75 34.81 -0.19
C THR A 268 8.44 34.08 -0.46
N TYR A 269 7.49 34.12 0.46
CA TYR A 269 6.21 33.43 0.31
C TYR A 269 5.19 34.24 -0.49
N LEU A 270 5.28 35.56 -0.43
CA LEU A 270 4.33 36.49 -1.04
C LEU A 270 4.67 36.84 -2.50
N ILE A 271 5.95 36.88 -2.84
CA ILE A 271 6.46 37.35 -4.15
C ILE A 271 7.40 36.31 -4.76
N ASP A 272 8.50 35.92 -4.11
CA ASP A 272 9.56 35.13 -4.77
C ASP A 272 9.08 33.74 -5.20
N ASN A 273 8.38 33.01 -4.32
CA ASN A 273 7.83 31.69 -4.63
C ASN A 273 6.77 31.74 -5.74
N PRO A 274 5.73 32.61 -5.68
CA PRO A 274 4.79 32.80 -6.78
C PRO A 274 5.46 33.19 -8.12
N VAL A 275 6.41 34.12 -8.10
CA VAL A 275 7.20 34.54 -9.28
C VAL A 275 7.98 33.35 -9.83
N SER A 276 8.56 32.54 -8.96
CA SER A 276 9.35 31.37 -9.33
C SER A 276 8.53 30.29 -10.03
N VAL A 277 7.43 29.89 -9.40
CA VAL A 277 6.54 28.86 -9.92
C VAL A 277 5.92 29.33 -11.23
N SER A 278 5.37 30.55 -11.26
CA SER A 278 4.74 31.09 -12.47
C SER A 278 5.72 31.19 -13.64
N SER A 279 6.93 31.70 -13.41
CA SER A 279 7.92 31.89 -14.48
C SER A 279 8.48 30.58 -15.02
N THR A 280 8.84 29.66 -14.12
CA THR A 280 9.32 28.32 -14.48
C THR A 280 8.27 27.53 -15.24
N THR A 281 7.04 27.48 -14.72
CA THR A 281 5.94 26.76 -15.37
C THR A 281 5.66 27.35 -16.75
N THR A 282 5.66 28.69 -16.87
CA THR A 282 5.47 29.37 -18.16
C THR A 282 6.58 29.02 -19.14
N LYS A 283 7.85 29.07 -18.71
CA LYS A 283 9.01 28.75 -19.56
C LYS A 283 8.92 27.34 -20.14
N GLU A 284 8.68 26.33 -19.29
CA GLU A 284 8.68 24.92 -19.73
C GLU A 284 7.51 24.63 -20.69
N LEU A 285 6.33 25.21 -20.45
CA LEU A 285 5.18 25.05 -21.33
C LEU A 285 5.39 25.77 -22.67
N ILE A 286 5.88 27.01 -22.63
CA ILE A 286 6.16 27.79 -23.85
C ILE A 286 7.25 27.12 -24.69
N LEU A 287 8.37 26.67 -24.11
CA LEU A 287 9.43 26.02 -24.88
C LEU A 287 8.98 24.71 -25.54
N LYS A 288 8.10 23.95 -24.87
CA LYS A 288 7.54 22.71 -25.40
C LYS A 288 6.52 22.98 -26.51
N ASP A 289 5.52 23.80 -26.24
CA ASP A 289 4.39 23.98 -27.16
C ASP A 289 4.76 24.88 -28.36
N PHE A 290 5.72 25.80 -28.18
CA PHE A 290 6.25 26.67 -29.24
C PHE A 290 7.59 26.16 -29.81
N ALA A 291 7.92 24.88 -29.65
CA ALA A 291 9.15 24.26 -30.15
C ALA A 291 9.35 24.41 -31.67
N MET A 292 8.25 24.59 -32.41
CA MET A 292 8.24 24.80 -33.87
C MET A 292 7.79 26.19 -34.33
N GLU A 293 7.54 27.13 -33.41
CA GLU A 293 7.10 28.48 -33.77
C GLU A 293 8.32 29.36 -34.13
N PRO A 294 8.34 29.97 -35.34
CA PRO A 294 9.41 30.88 -35.74
C PRO A 294 9.21 32.33 -35.26
N ASP A 295 7.99 32.73 -34.89
CA ASP A 295 7.67 34.11 -34.49
C ASP A 295 7.97 34.38 -33.00
N GLU A 296 8.98 35.22 -32.76
CA GLU A 296 9.38 35.66 -31.42
C GLU A 296 8.29 36.45 -30.68
N THR A 297 7.44 37.18 -31.40
CA THR A 297 6.44 38.06 -30.78
C THR A 297 5.28 37.28 -30.17
N LYS A 298 4.90 36.14 -30.76
CA LYS A 298 3.86 35.25 -30.21
C LYS A 298 4.31 34.57 -28.93
N ILE A 299 5.57 34.14 -28.88
CA ILE A 299 6.19 33.55 -27.69
C ILE A 299 6.19 34.55 -26.53
N LEU A 300 6.65 35.78 -26.79
CA LEU A 300 6.69 36.83 -25.77
C LEU A 300 5.29 37.19 -25.25
N ARG A 301 4.29 37.32 -26.12
CA ARG A 301 2.90 37.61 -25.72
C ARG A 301 2.29 36.48 -24.90
N ALA A 302 2.40 35.24 -25.37
CA ALA A 302 1.87 34.07 -24.66
C ALA A 302 2.54 33.88 -23.29
N ALA A 303 3.87 34.01 -23.24
CA ALA A 303 4.62 33.89 -22.01
C ALA A 303 4.29 35.01 -21.00
N SER A 304 4.15 36.26 -21.47
CA SER A 304 3.79 37.38 -20.60
C SER A 304 2.39 37.23 -20.00
N SER A 305 1.38 36.93 -20.82
CA SER A 305 -0.01 36.79 -20.35
C SER A 305 -0.17 35.64 -19.34
N MET A 306 0.50 34.52 -19.60
CA MET A 306 0.48 33.35 -18.71
C MET A 306 1.19 33.61 -17.38
N ALA A 307 2.40 34.19 -17.42
CA ALA A 307 3.18 34.48 -16.22
C ALA A 307 2.48 35.49 -15.30
N GLN A 308 1.84 36.50 -15.89
CA GLN A 308 1.07 37.50 -15.16
C GLN A 308 -0.15 36.87 -14.48
N GLY A 309 -0.93 36.07 -15.23
CA GLY A 309 -2.10 35.38 -14.69
C GLY A 309 -1.74 34.45 -13.54
N LEU A 310 -0.73 33.60 -13.72
CA LEU A 310 -0.32 32.64 -12.69
C LEU A 310 0.24 33.32 -11.44
N ALA A 311 1.11 34.34 -11.60
CA ALA A 311 1.68 35.06 -10.46
C ALA A 311 0.61 35.80 -9.64
N ALA A 312 -0.37 36.43 -10.30
CA ALA A 312 -1.47 37.15 -9.65
C ALA A 312 -2.31 36.20 -8.77
N HIS A 313 -2.68 35.03 -9.30
CA HIS A 313 -3.51 34.07 -8.57
C HIS A 313 -2.75 33.37 -7.42
N LEU A 314 -1.49 33.01 -7.63
CA LEU A 314 -0.65 32.37 -6.61
C LEU A 314 -0.32 33.33 -5.46
N SER A 315 0.09 34.56 -5.77
CA SER A 315 0.34 35.58 -4.75
C SER A 315 -0.97 35.98 -4.03
N GLY A 316 -2.07 36.13 -4.76
CA GLY A 316 -3.34 36.54 -4.19
C GLY A 316 -4.01 35.54 -3.25
N SER A 317 -3.80 34.25 -3.50
CA SER A 317 -4.30 33.18 -2.62
C SER A 317 -3.45 33.01 -1.36
N ALA A 318 -2.12 33.14 -1.45
CA ALA A 318 -1.21 33.03 -0.31
C ALA A 318 -1.23 34.27 0.60
N ALA A 319 -1.47 35.46 0.04
CA ALA A 319 -1.27 36.73 0.75
C ALA A 319 -2.26 36.98 1.89
N ARG A 320 -3.53 36.57 1.78
CA ARG A 320 -4.58 36.99 2.72
C ARG A 320 -4.32 36.54 4.16
N ASP A 321 -4.06 35.25 4.37
CA ASP A 321 -3.89 34.71 5.72
C ASP A 321 -2.52 35.03 6.31
N ILE A 322 -1.47 35.05 5.47
CA ILE A 322 -0.11 35.38 5.88
C ILE A 322 -0.04 36.85 6.31
N LEU A 323 -0.58 37.78 5.50
CA LEU A 323 -0.54 39.21 5.80
C LEU A 323 -1.46 39.59 6.97
N ARG A 324 -2.65 38.99 7.09
CA ARG A 324 -3.56 39.27 8.21
C ARG A 324 -2.86 39.03 9.55
N ASN A 325 -2.19 37.89 9.69
CA ASN A 325 -1.50 37.53 10.92
C ASN A 325 -0.23 38.36 11.12
N ALA A 326 0.58 38.56 10.08
CA ALA A 326 1.83 39.31 10.15
C ALA A 326 1.60 40.80 10.48
N ILE A 327 0.65 41.46 9.82
CA ILE A 327 0.33 42.87 10.06
C ILE A 327 -0.21 43.06 11.48
N THR A 328 -1.13 42.20 11.92
CA THR A 328 -1.69 42.24 13.29
C THR A 328 -0.60 42.11 14.36
N GLN A 329 0.32 41.16 14.19
CA GLN A 329 1.43 40.95 15.13
C GLN A 329 2.43 42.11 15.13
N LYS A 330 2.81 42.64 13.95
CA LYS A 330 3.78 43.74 13.85
C LYS A 330 3.23 45.04 14.41
N ILE A 331 1.96 45.36 14.14
CA ILE A 331 1.29 46.52 14.74
C ILE A 331 1.21 46.34 16.26
N ARG A 332 0.85 45.15 16.76
CA ARG A 332 0.82 44.85 18.20
C ARG A 332 2.19 45.09 18.85
N ILE A 333 3.27 44.55 18.29
CA ILE A 333 4.63 44.71 18.81
C ILE A 333 5.06 46.19 18.79
N ALA A 334 4.79 46.89 17.69
CA ALA A 334 5.16 48.30 17.55
C ALA A 334 4.42 49.21 18.56
N LEU A 335 3.20 48.85 18.96
CA LEU A 335 2.44 49.61 19.95
C LEU A 335 2.87 49.29 21.38
N THR A 336 3.06 48.02 21.72
CA THR A 336 3.57 47.60 23.04
C THR A 336 4.93 48.24 23.34
N ASN A 337 5.80 48.33 22.33
CA ASN A 337 7.13 48.94 22.47
C ASN A 337 7.07 50.46 22.70
N ASN A 338 6.04 51.14 22.19
CA ASN A 338 5.87 52.58 22.36
C ASN A 338 5.11 52.95 23.65
N THR A 339 4.19 52.12 24.14
CA THR A 339 3.38 52.41 25.34
C THR A 339 3.98 51.87 26.64
N ARG A 340 4.92 50.91 26.58
CA ARG A 340 5.52 50.23 27.75
C ARG A 340 4.51 49.69 28.78
N GLN A 341 3.26 49.46 28.36
CA GLN A 341 2.14 48.96 29.15
C GLN A 341 1.35 47.92 28.33
N PRO A 342 0.68 46.94 28.97
CA PRO A 342 -0.18 46.00 28.27
C PRO A 342 -1.32 46.75 27.56
N LEU A 343 -1.54 46.40 26.28
CA LEU A 343 -2.54 47.05 25.44
C LEU A 343 -3.96 46.77 25.97
N PRO A 344 -4.81 47.80 26.15
CA PRO A 344 -6.22 47.61 26.50
C PRO A 344 -7.00 46.86 25.41
N SER A 345 -8.02 46.09 25.80
CA SER A 345 -8.82 45.24 24.89
C SER A 345 -9.48 46.00 23.74
N TYR A 346 -9.81 47.29 23.92
CA TYR A 346 -10.38 48.12 22.87
C TYR A 346 -9.37 48.48 21.76
N VAL A 347 -8.07 48.56 22.08
CA VAL A 347 -7.01 48.81 21.10
C VAL A 347 -6.78 47.57 20.24
N GLU A 348 -6.90 46.39 20.84
CA GLU A 348 -6.78 45.12 20.14
C GLU A 348 -7.91 44.90 19.13
N HIS A 349 -9.15 45.24 19.52
CA HIS A 349 -10.28 45.24 18.60
C HIS A 349 -10.07 46.24 17.44
N ALA A 350 -9.55 47.44 17.72
CA ALA A 350 -9.27 48.45 16.70
C ALA A 350 -8.22 48.00 15.66
N ILE A 351 -7.18 47.27 16.07
CA ILE A 351 -6.17 46.71 15.17
C ILE A 351 -6.80 45.69 14.21
N LEU A 352 -7.65 44.79 14.74
CA LEU A 352 -8.31 43.78 13.92
C LEU A 352 -9.26 44.39 12.89
N THR A 353 -10.02 45.41 13.28
CA THR A 353 -10.89 46.16 12.36
C THR A 353 -10.06 46.87 11.27
N PHE A 354 -8.98 47.57 11.64
CA PHE A 354 -8.10 48.23 10.67
C PHE A 354 -7.48 47.26 9.66
N VAL A 355 -7.00 46.11 10.13
CA VAL A 355 -6.43 45.07 9.25
C VAL A 355 -7.50 44.54 8.31
N SER A 356 -8.73 44.30 8.79
CA SER A 356 -9.82 43.81 7.94
C SER A 356 -10.22 44.80 6.83
N GLU A 357 -10.23 46.11 7.13
CA GLU A 357 -10.60 47.17 6.18
C GLU A 357 -9.54 47.39 5.09
N ASN A 358 -8.25 47.12 5.38
CA ASN A 358 -7.14 47.42 4.47
C ASN A 358 -6.47 46.19 3.84
N LEU A 359 -6.86 44.97 4.24
CA LEU A 359 -6.20 43.73 3.79
C LEU A 359 -6.26 43.53 2.27
N GLU A 360 -7.38 43.82 1.63
CA GLU A 360 -7.56 43.65 0.18
C GLU A 360 -6.66 44.60 -0.62
N LEU A 361 -6.53 45.84 -0.16
CA LEU A 361 -5.64 46.82 -0.76
C LEU A 361 -4.18 46.37 -0.68
N VAL A 362 -3.74 45.91 0.50
CA VAL A 362 -2.36 45.39 0.67
C VAL A 362 -2.13 44.14 -0.19
N CYS A 363 -3.10 43.24 -0.29
CA CYS A 363 -3.00 42.06 -1.17
C CYS A 363 -2.89 42.47 -2.65
N SER A 364 -3.62 43.51 -3.09
CA SER A 364 -3.55 43.99 -4.47
C SER A 364 -2.17 44.58 -4.83
N VAL A 365 -1.51 45.26 -3.89
CA VAL A 365 -0.16 45.82 -4.06
C VAL A 365 0.87 44.71 -4.19
N VAL A 366 0.77 43.66 -3.35
CA VAL A 366 1.66 42.49 -3.40
C VAL A 366 1.46 41.70 -4.70
N GLN A 367 0.21 41.50 -5.12
CA GLN A 367 -0.10 40.85 -6.41
C GLN A 367 0.51 41.62 -7.58
N LYS A 368 0.36 42.94 -7.61
CA LYS A 368 0.92 43.78 -8.69
C LYS A 368 2.44 43.69 -8.75
N ALA A 369 3.11 43.72 -7.59
CA ALA A 369 4.57 43.55 -7.53
C ALA A 369 5.01 42.16 -8.03
N ALA A 370 4.29 41.09 -7.65
CA ALA A 370 4.57 39.73 -8.13
C ALA A 370 4.35 39.57 -9.63
N VAL A 371 3.34 40.23 -10.20
CA VAL A 371 3.03 40.21 -11.64
C VAL A 371 4.12 40.93 -12.44
N GLU A 372 4.55 42.11 -12.01
CA GLU A 372 5.63 42.86 -12.68
C GLU A 372 6.95 42.06 -12.63
N ALA A 373 7.25 41.44 -11.49
CA ALA A 373 8.45 40.61 -11.32
C ALA A 373 8.40 39.31 -12.15
N SER A 374 7.24 38.67 -12.31
CA SER A 374 7.12 37.42 -13.07
C SER A 374 7.34 37.61 -14.56
N VAL A 375 6.88 38.72 -15.13
CA VAL A 375 7.11 39.06 -16.55
C VAL A 375 8.61 39.21 -16.81
N GLN A 376 9.30 39.99 -15.99
CA GLN A 376 10.74 40.20 -16.13
C GLN A 376 11.52 38.89 -15.99
N ALA A 377 11.14 38.05 -15.03
CA ALA A 377 11.78 36.74 -14.82
C ALA A 377 11.60 35.81 -16.03
N VAL A 378 10.40 35.77 -16.63
CA VAL A 378 10.12 34.93 -17.80
C VAL A 378 10.85 35.41 -19.04
N GLU A 379 10.86 36.72 -19.31
CA GLU A 379 11.61 37.29 -20.43
C GLU A 379 13.11 36.99 -20.33
N GLN A 380 13.66 37.07 -19.13
CA GLN A 380 15.07 36.72 -18.89
C GLN A 380 15.34 35.22 -19.10
N GLN A 381 14.44 34.35 -18.65
CA GLN A 381 14.58 32.90 -18.83
C GLN A 381 14.39 32.44 -20.30
N LEU A 382 13.58 33.14 -21.09
CA LEU A 382 13.33 32.84 -22.50
C LEU A 382 14.30 33.56 -23.47
N ARG A 383 15.19 34.43 -22.96
CA ARG A 383 16.09 35.25 -23.78
C ARG A 383 16.88 34.44 -24.82
N GLN A 384 17.48 33.31 -24.43
CA GLN A 384 18.26 32.48 -25.36
C GLN A 384 17.37 31.91 -26.48
N ALA A 385 16.19 31.41 -26.14
CA ALA A 385 15.24 30.82 -27.08
C ALA A 385 14.69 31.86 -28.08
N ILE A 386 14.55 33.12 -27.67
CA ILE A 386 14.17 34.24 -28.53
C ILE A 386 15.33 34.58 -29.48
N VAL A 387 16.56 34.68 -28.96
CA VAL A 387 17.76 34.95 -29.77
C VAL A 387 18.00 33.85 -30.81
N ASP A 388 17.79 32.58 -30.48
CA ASP A 388 17.96 31.47 -31.42
C ASP A 388 16.96 31.53 -32.59
N ARG A 389 15.72 31.94 -32.32
CA ARG A 389 14.69 32.17 -33.35
C ARG A 389 14.97 33.40 -34.20
N LYS A 390 15.48 34.47 -33.59
CA LYS A 390 15.94 35.67 -34.31
C LYS A 390 17.09 35.36 -35.25
N ASN A 391 18.11 34.65 -34.77
CA ASN A 391 19.24 34.17 -35.57
C ASN A 391 18.78 33.23 -36.69
N HIS A 392 17.80 32.36 -36.43
CA HIS A 392 17.22 31.50 -37.46
C HIS A 392 16.54 32.33 -38.56
N ARG A 393 15.70 33.31 -38.19
CA ARG A 393 15.01 34.21 -39.12
C ARG A 393 15.98 35.02 -39.99
N GLU A 394 17.06 35.51 -39.39
CA GLU A 394 18.14 36.22 -40.09
C GLU A 394 18.88 35.31 -41.08
N ARG A 395 19.13 34.04 -40.72
CA ARG A 395 19.79 33.05 -41.59
C ARG A 395 18.91 32.57 -42.75
N THR A 396 17.60 32.44 -42.57
CA THR A 396 16.67 31.98 -43.62
C THR A 396 16.06 33.09 -44.47
N GLY A 397 16.40 34.36 -44.20
CA GLY A 397 15.96 35.50 -45.01
C GLY A 397 14.44 35.67 -45.07
N GLY A 398 13.70 35.22 -44.04
CA GLY A 398 12.25 35.35 -43.95
C GLY A 398 11.44 34.43 -44.89
N ARG A 399 12.05 33.42 -45.53
CA ARG A 399 11.37 32.53 -46.51
C ARG A 399 10.42 31.48 -45.90
N GLY A 400 9.90 31.71 -44.70
CA GLY A 400 8.85 30.87 -44.09
C GLY A 400 9.26 29.43 -43.75
N GLN A 401 10.56 29.16 -43.55
CA GLN A 401 10.99 27.83 -43.13
C GLN A 401 10.61 27.55 -41.66
N PRO A 402 10.15 26.32 -41.34
CA PRO A 402 9.79 25.95 -39.98
C PRO A 402 11.03 25.93 -39.07
N TYR A 403 10.92 26.60 -37.93
CA TYR A 403 11.92 26.52 -36.86
C TYR A 403 11.77 25.19 -36.13
N TYR A 404 12.88 24.60 -35.67
CA TYR A 404 12.87 23.42 -34.81
C TYR A 404 13.88 23.60 -33.69
N ASP A 405 13.42 23.51 -32.44
CA ASP A 405 14.30 23.55 -31.29
C ASP A 405 15.14 22.27 -31.19
N ILE A 406 16.45 22.39 -31.45
CA ILE A 406 17.42 21.28 -31.49
C ILE A 406 17.54 20.61 -30.12
N ASN A 407 17.31 21.33 -29.03
CA ASN A 407 17.38 20.79 -27.67
C ASN A 407 16.24 19.81 -27.37
N PHE A 408 15.10 19.94 -28.07
CA PHE A 408 13.93 19.09 -27.88
C PHE A 408 13.90 17.93 -28.89
N VAL A 409 14.33 18.19 -30.12
CA VAL A 409 14.21 17.23 -31.22
C VAL A 409 15.44 16.33 -31.32
N GLY A 410 16.65 16.78 -30.99
CA GLY A 410 17.87 16.00 -31.16
C GLY A 410 18.16 15.61 -32.62
N SER A 411 19.43 15.44 -32.98
CA SER A 411 19.81 15.19 -34.38
C SER A 411 19.26 13.87 -34.93
N SER A 412 18.95 12.89 -34.07
CA SER A 412 18.37 11.60 -34.45
C SER A 412 16.84 11.62 -34.58
N ALA A 413 16.12 12.41 -33.78
CA ALA A 413 14.66 12.48 -33.89
C ALA A 413 14.19 13.43 -35.01
N TYR A 414 15.02 14.37 -35.47
CA TYR A 414 14.74 15.16 -36.67
C TYR A 414 14.53 14.27 -37.91
N ASN A 415 15.40 13.26 -38.08
CA ASN A 415 15.27 12.29 -39.18
C ASN A 415 14.01 11.42 -39.03
N ILE A 416 13.64 11.06 -37.80
CA ILE A 416 12.43 10.28 -37.52
C ILE A 416 11.16 11.11 -37.77
N ILE A 417 11.14 12.38 -37.36
CA ILE A 417 10.03 13.30 -37.60
C ILE A 417 9.85 13.59 -39.09
N MET A 418 10.93 13.69 -39.86
CA MET A 418 10.88 13.82 -41.31
C MET A 418 10.40 12.54 -42.00
N THR A 419 10.58 11.36 -41.39
CA THR A 419 10.05 10.08 -41.92
C THR A 419 8.57 9.82 -41.54
N LEU A 420 7.99 10.61 -40.64
CA LEU A 420 6.56 10.49 -40.30
C LEU A 420 5.66 11.02 -41.43
N PRO A 421 4.50 10.38 -41.69
CA PRO A 421 3.47 10.91 -42.58
C PRO A 421 3.04 12.33 -42.18
N GLU A 422 2.68 13.16 -43.16
CA GLU A 422 2.38 14.60 -42.97
C GLU A 422 1.28 14.89 -41.92
N SER A 423 0.37 13.94 -41.71
CA SER A 423 -0.68 14.00 -40.69
C SER A 423 -0.18 13.81 -39.25
N LEU A 424 1.00 13.20 -39.06
CA LEU A 424 1.61 12.89 -37.75
C LEU A 424 2.81 13.78 -37.43
N ARG A 425 3.17 14.71 -38.33
CA ARG A 425 4.23 15.68 -38.06
C ARG A 425 3.74 16.78 -37.12
N PRO A 426 4.54 17.19 -36.12
CA PRO A 426 4.17 18.29 -35.26
C PRO A 426 4.02 19.59 -36.08
N ARG A 427 3.03 20.42 -35.75
CA ARG A 427 2.66 21.64 -36.49
C ARG A 427 2.97 22.89 -35.68
N VAL A 428 3.07 24.02 -36.37
CA VAL A 428 3.18 25.36 -35.77
C VAL A 428 1.94 25.67 -34.93
N VAL A 429 2.09 26.46 -33.86
CA VAL A 429 1.02 26.76 -32.90
C VAL A 429 -0.17 27.42 -33.59
N GLN A 430 -1.37 26.85 -33.41
CA GLN A 430 -2.59 27.38 -34.00
C GLN A 430 -3.12 28.60 -33.24
N PRO A 431 -3.86 29.53 -33.88
CA PRO A 431 -4.43 30.70 -33.21
C PRO A 431 -5.31 30.37 -32.00
N LYS A 432 -6.06 29.27 -32.05
CA LYS A 432 -6.87 28.77 -30.92
C LYS A 432 -6.02 28.32 -29.72
N GLN A 433 -4.83 27.77 -29.99
CA GLN A 433 -3.90 27.36 -28.93
C GLN A 433 -3.21 28.58 -28.32
N LEU A 434 -2.89 29.60 -29.13
CA LEU A 434 -2.36 30.88 -28.65
C LEU A 434 -3.34 31.60 -27.72
N GLN A 435 -4.65 31.57 -28.04
CA GLN A 435 -5.70 32.19 -27.23
C GLN A 435 -5.75 31.64 -25.78
N VAL A 436 -5.45 30.35 -25.58
CA VAL A 436 -5.41 29.74 -24.24
C VAL A 436 -4.39 30.44 -23.34
N TYR A 437 -3.25 30.87 -23.90
CA TYR A 437 -2.21 31.59 -23.16
C TYR A 437 -2.60 33.05 -22.89
N GLU A 438 -3.35 33.68 -23.79
CA GLU A 438 -3.84 35.07 -23.66
C GLU A 438 -4.99 35.20 -22.65
N GLU A 439 -5.80 34.15 -22.46
CA GLU A 439 -6.91 34.11 -21.49
C GLU A 439 -6.46 34.05 -20.01
N PHE A 440 -5.18 33.79 -19.74
CA PHE A 440 -4.63 33.84 -18.37
C PHE A 440 -4.62 35.26 -17.79
N PHE A 441 -4.64 36.29 -18.64
CA PHE A 441 -4.69 37.68 -18.18
C PHE A 441 -6.14 38.23 -18.16
N PRO A 442 -6.68 38.66 -17.01
CA PRO A 442 -8.07 39.12 -16.91
C PRO A 442 -8.40 40.45 -17.63
N GLY A 443 -7.40 41.12 -18.22
CA GLY A 443 -7.55 42.45 -18.84
C GLY A 443 -8.08 42.45 -20.28
N THR A 444 -8.17 41.30 -20.94
CA THR A 444 -8.60 41.16 -22.35
C THR A 444 -10.02 40.62 -22.46
N ARG A 445 -10.99 41.26 -21.78
CA ARG A 445 -12.41 41.16 -22.19
C ARG A 445 -12.68 42.19 -23.28
N VAL A 446 -12.52 41.78 -24.54
CA VAL A 446 -13.25 42.43 -25.63
C VAL A 446 -14.74 42.24 -25.32
N LYS A 447 -15.46 43.37 -25.27
CA LYS A 447 -16.90 43.43 -25.04
C LYS A 447 -17.62 42.56 -26.07
N GLU A 448 -18.36 41.55 -25.62
CA GLU A 448 -19.60 41.13 -26.25
C GLU A 448 -20.50 40.42 -25.24
N GLN A 449 -21.79 40.68 -25.40
CA GLN A 449 -22.87 40.67 -24.42
C GLN A 449 -23.37 39.28 -24.05
N GLY A 450 -23.92 39.13 -22.83
CA GLY A 450 -24.88 38.06 -22.53
C GLY A 450 -24.88 37.51 -21.10
N ASN A 451 -25.44 38.27 -20.15
CA ASN A 451 -26.01 37.86 -18.86
C ASN A 451 -25.36 36.70 -18.07
N ILE A 452 -24.52 37.06 -17.10
CA ILE A 452 -24.22 36.26 -15.91
C ILE A 452 -24.99 36.90 -14.73
N GLY A 453 -25.79 36.07 -14.06
CA GLY A 453 -26.52 36.40 -12.82
C GLY A 453 -25.59 36.59 -11.61
N PRO A 454 -26.15 37.07 -10.48
CA PRO A 454 -25.38 37.84 -9.51
C PRO A 454 -24.50 36.98 -8.60
N SER A 455 -23.30 37.50 -8.35
CA SER A 455 -22.36 37.07 -7.34
C SER A 455 -22.95 37.16 -5.92
N ILE A 456 -22.68 36.13 -5.14
CA ILE A 456 -23.04 35.98 -3.73
C ILE A 456 -22.17 36.93 -2.90
N ALA A 457 -22.79 37.98 -2.36
CA ALA A 457 -22.29 38.72 -1.22
C ALA A 457 -22.73 38.00 0.06
N THR A 458 -21.77 37.66 0.91
CA THR A 458 -22.02 37.16 2.27
C THR A 458 -22.17 38.36 3.19
N ASN A 459 -23.35 38.52 3.81
CA ASN A 459 -23.55 39.40 4.96
C ASN A 459 -23.75 38.55 6.22
N PRO A 460 -23.05 38.86 7.33
CA PRO A 460 -23.31 38.29 8.63
C PRO A 460 -24.39 39.11 9.34
N GLU A 461 -25.34 38.48 10.03
CA GLU A 461 -25.91 39.00 11.29
C GLU A 461 -27.00 38.12 11.93
N LYS A 462 -26.91 38.08 13.27
CA LYS A 462 -27.98 38.01 14.30
C LYS A 462 -28.57 36.65 14.72
N GLU A 463 -27.98 36.17 15.82
CA GLU A 463 -28.70 35.44 16.87
C GLU A 463 -29.69 36.35 17.60
N SER A 464 -30.94 35.90 17.75
CA SER A 464 -31.82 36.33 18.84
C SER A 464 -32.89 35.27 19.15
N GLY A 465 -32.81 34.70 20.35
CA GLY A 465 -33.92 34.65 21.31
C GLY A 465 -35.10 33.69 21.10
N LYS A 466 -35.05 32.56 21.83
CA LYS A 466 -36.10 31.97 22.70
C LYS A 466 -37.54 31.80 22.14
N SER A 467 -38.05 30.55 22.15
CA SER A 467 -39.00 30.06 23.18
C SER A 467 -39.83 28.83 22.77
N ARG A 468 -39.76 27.83 23.66
CA ARG A 468 -40.88 27.08 24.27
C ARG A 468 -41.59 25.98 23.47
N ALA A 469 -41.52 24.80 24.08
CA ALA A 469 -42.16 23.54 23.75
C ALA A 469 -43.70 23.58 23.67
N THR A 470 -44.26 22.70 22.83
CA THR A 470 -45.35 21.80 23.24
C THR A 470 -45.20 20.42 22.59
N ILE A 471 -45.02 19.47 23.51
CA ILE A 471 -45.15 18.01 23.50
C ILE A 471 -46.21 17.46 22.52
N THR A 472 -45.81 16.47 21.72
CA THR A 472 -46.65 15.32 21.35
C THR A 472 -45.90 14.06 21.78
N GLN A 473 -46.47 13.34 22.74
CA GLN A 473 -45.90 12.12 23.33
C GLN A 473 -45.83 10.99 22.29
N VAL A 474 -44.66 10.36 22.20
CA VAL A 474 -44.44 9.06 21.56
C VAL A 474 -43.97 8.10 22.68
N PRO A 475 -44.41 6.82 22.72
CA PRO A 475 -44.25 5.98 23.90
C PRO A 475 -42.79 5.70 24.22
N GLN A 476 -42.41 5.85 25.50
CA GLN A 476 -41.11 5.41 26.03
C GLN A 476 -41.06 3.88 26.03
N ASN A 477 -40.15 3.30 25.25
CA ASN A 477 -39.59 1.99 25.59
C ASN A 477 -38.58 2.22 26.73
N GLN A 478 -38.86 1.67 27.91
CA GLN A 478 -37.95 1.71 29.05
C GLN A 478 -36.66 0.96 28.73
N GLU A 479 -35.52 1.65 28.74
CA GLU A 479 -34.20 1.01 28.72
C GLU A 479 -33.94 0.33 30.07
N LEU A 480 -33.57 -0.95 30.07
CA LEU A 480 -33.19 -1.70 31.27
C LEU A 480 -31.86 -1.18 31.83
N SER A 481 -31.81 -0.80 33.10
CA SER A 481 -30.57 -0.43 33.79
C SER A 481 -29.71 -1.66 34.15
N LEU A 482 -28.39 -1.47 34.28
CA LEU A 482 -27.43 -2.55 34.60
C LEU A 482 -27.80 -3.28 35.90
N ASP A 483 -28.25 -2.55 36.93
CA ASP A 483 -28.63 -3.12 38.23
C ASP A 483 -29.93 -3.93 38.18
N GLN A 484 -30.87 -3.54 37.30
CA GLN A 484 -32.09 -4.31 37.07
C GLN A 484 -31.78 -5.61 36.30
N ALA A 485 -30.86 -5.57 35.35
CA ALA A 485 -30.47 -6.74 34.55
C ALA A 485 -29.70 -7.79 35.36
N THR A 486 -28.81 -7.37 36.27
CA THR A 486 -28.09 -8.29 37.17
C THR A 486 -29.02 -8.94 38.20
N SER A 487 -29.99 -8.20 38.74
CA SER A 487 -31.01 -8.76 39.65
C SER A 487 -31.89 -9.83 38.98
N ILE A 488 -32.21 -9.66 37.69
CA ILE A 488 -32.97 -10.66 36.93
C ILE A 488 -32.14 -11.94 36.74
N ILE A 489 -30.83 -11.84 36.46
CA ILE A 489 -29.95 -13.03 36.36
C ILE A 489 -29.84 -13.76 37.70
N GLU A 490 -29.68 -13.03 38.81
CA GLU A 490 -29.63 -13.65 40.14
C GLU A 490 -30.95 -14.34 40.48
N LYS A 491 -32.08 -13.74 40.10
CA LYS A 491 -33.40 -14.35 40.24
C LYS A 491 -33.54 -15.62 39.40
N VAL A 492 -33.12 -15.60 38.14
CA VAL A 492 -33.13 -16.79 37.26
C VAL A 492 -32.27 -17.93 37.83
N VAL A 493 -31.07 -17.63 38.31
CA VAL A 493 -30.20 -18.63 38.93
C VAL A 493 -30.81 -19.18 40.23
N ASN A 494 -31.42 -18.33 41.06
CA ASN A 494 -32.09 -18.76 42.29
C ASN A 494 -33.38 -19.56 42.03
N ASP A 495 -34.15 -19.19 41.00
CA ASP A 495 -35.36 -19.90 40.58
C ASP A 495 -35.00 -21.30 40.06
N LEU A 496 -33.92 -21.44 39.27
CA LEU A 496 -33.39 -22.75 38.85
C LEU A 496 -32.92 -23.61 40.03
N VAL A 497 -32.29 -23.00 41.04
CA VAL A 497 -31.87 -23.71 42.27
C VAL A 497 -33.05 -24.07 43.18
N SER A 498 -34.15 -23.30 43.15
CA SER A 498 -35.36 -23.62 43.90
C SER A 498 -36.12 -24.83 43.33
N LEU A 499 -36.15 -24.98 42.00
CA LEU A 499 -36.74 -26.13 41.31
C LEU A 499 -36.07 -27.47 41.67
N THR A 500 -34.79 -27.44 42.05
CA THR A 500 -34.08 -28.63 42.57
C THR A 500 -34.51 -29.07 43.96
N ASN A 501 -34.94 -28.13 44.82
CA ASN A 501 -35.41 -28.48 46.16
C ASN A 501 -36.79 -29.16 46.13
N ASP A 502 -37.59 -28.86 45.10
CA ASP A 502 -38.93 -29.42 44.91
C ASP A 502 -38.92 -30.78 44.17
N SER A 503 -37.86 -31.10 43.42
CA SER A 503 -37.79 -32.28 42.54
C SER A 503 -37.27 -33.57 43.20
N GLN A 504 -37.16 -33.61 44.54
CA GLN A 504 -36.78 -34.79 45.35
C GLN A 504 -35.53 -35.54 44.83
N GLY A 505 -34.50 -34.83 44.37
CA GLY A 505 -33.20 -35.41 44.01
C GLY A 505 -33.15 -36.15 42.67
N LYS A 506 -34.09 -35.90 41.75
CA LYS A 506 -33.98 -36.38 40.35
C LYS A 506 -33.37 -35.30 39.44
N PRO A 507 -32.52 -35.66 38.46
CA PRO A 507 -31.93 -34.70 37.52
C PRO A 507 -33.02 -34.07 36.64
N ILE A 508 -32.98 -32.75 36.51
CA ILE A 508 -33.99 -31.98 35.78
C ILE A 508 -33.64 -32.01 34.29
N SER A 509 -34.58 -32.45 33.45
CA SER A 509 -34.39 -32.45 31.99
C SER A 509 -34.47 -31.02 31.45
N PRO A 510 -33.54 -30.58 30.57
CA PRO A 510 -33.58 -29.24 30.01
C PRO A 510 -34.79 -29.00 29.08
N THR A 511 -35.47 -30.07 28.64
CA THR A 511 -36.71 -30.01 27.86
C THR A 511 -37.98 -29.76 28.70
N ASP A 512 -37.86 -29.58 30.01
CA ASP A 512 -38.99 -29.27 30.87
C ASP A 512 -39.56 -27.86 30.53
N PRO A 513 -40.87 -27.74 30.24
CA PRO A 513 -41.50 -26.45 29.91
C PRO A 513 -41.36 -25.39 31.02
N THR A 514 -41.10 -25.78 32.27
CA THR A 514 -40.81 -24.85 33.37
C THR A 514 -39.44 -24.19 33.22
N VAL A 515 -38.42 -24.94 32.78
CA VAL A 515 -37.06 -24.44 32.46
C VAL A 515 -37.11 -23.49 31.26
N GLY A 516 -37.89 -23.83 30.23
CA GLY A 516 -38.09 -22.96 29.06
C GLY A 516 -38.72 -21.61 29.40
N LYS A 517 -39.65 -21.56 30.38
CA LYS A 517 -40.21 -20.29 30.88
C LYS A 517 -39.20 -19.46 31.67
N ILE A 518 -38.26 -20.10 32.35
CA ILE A 518 -37.20 -19.39 33.07
C ILE A 518 -36.19 -18.81 32.08
N PHE A 519 -35.82 -19.56 31.04
CA PHE A 519 -34.92 -19.08 29.98
C PHE A 519 -35.53 -17.94 29.15
N SER A 520 -36.85 -17.91 28.91
CA SER A 520 -37.47 -16.77 28.21
C SER A 520 -37.44 -15.46 29.01
N THR A 521 -37.17 -15.52 30.32
CA THR A 521 -36.94 -14.35 31.16
C THR A 521 -35.61 -13.65 30.84
N ILE A 522 -34.69 -14.33 30.13
CA ILE A 522 -33.38 -13.81 29.70
C ILE A 522 -33.49 -13.10 28.33
N ASP A 523 -34.49 -13.41 27.51
CA ASP A 523 -34.68 -12.83 26.16
C ASP A 523 -34.67 -11.29 26.12
N PRO A 524 -35.28 -10.55 27.10
CA PRO A 524 -35.20 -9.09 27.13
C PRO A 524 -33.79 -8.57 27.39
N ILE A 525 -32.98 -9.32 28.15
CA ILE A 525 -31.58 -8.98 28.46
C ILE A 525 -30.71 -9.20 27.22
N MET A 526 -30.95 -10.26 26.44
CA MET A 526 -30.20 -10.55 25.20
C MET A 526 -30.44 -9.50 24.09
N ALA A 527 -31.58 -8.82 24.15
CA ALA A 527 -31.93 -7.71 23.26
C ALA A 527 -31.36 -6.34 23.73
N SER A 528 -30.85 -6.23 24.95
CA SER A 528 -30.35 -4.99 25.55
C SER A 528 -28.91 -4.65 25.12
N PRO A 529 -28.53 -3.35 25.02
CA PRO A 529 -27.15 -2.94 24.74
C PRO A 529 -26.14 -3.38 25.81
N VAL A 530 -26.58 -3.71 27.03
CA VAL A 530 -25.73 -4.10 28.18
C VAL A 530 -25.48 -5.63 28.24
N ARG A 531 -25.95 -6.39 27.24
CA ARG A 531 -25.94 -7.87 27.22
C ARG A 531 -24.58 -8.51 27.45
N PHE A 532 -23.48 -7.89 27.03
CA PHE A 532 -22.15 -8.50 27.13
C PHE A 532 -21.62 -8.50 28.57
N ASP A 533 -21.77 -7.38 29.28
CA ASP A 533 -21.32 -7.26 30.68
C ASP A 533 -22.19 -8.11 31.62
N VAL A 534 -23.50 -8.15 31.33
CA VAL A 534 -24.47 -8.95 32.09
C VAL A 534 -24.29 -10.45 31.82
N ALA A 535 -24.08 -10.86 30.56
CA ALA A 535 -23.77 -12.26 30.23
C ALA A 535 -22.44 -12.72 30.83
N GLN A 536 -21.45 -11.84 30.95
CA GLN A 536 -20.21 -12.15 31.65
C GLN A 536 -20.45 -12.50 33.12
N TYR A 537 -21.29 -11.72 33.83
CA TYR A 537 -21.67 -12.02 35.21
C TYR A 537 -22.44 -13.35 35.32
N GLY A 538 -23.44 -13.55 34.45
CA GLY A 538 -24.25 -14.77 34.43
C GLY A 538 -23.45 -16.04 34.12
N VAL A 539 -22.47 -15.96 33.22
CA VAL A 539 -21.57 -17.08 32.88
C VAL A 539 -20.71 -17.47 34.09
N VAL A 540 -20.20 -16.50 34.86
CA VAL A 540 -19.44 -16.80 36.09
C VAL A 540 -20.33 -17.52 37.11
N LEU A 541 -21.56 -17.06 37.32
CA LEU A 541 -22.51 -17.71 38.24
C LEU A 541 -22.91 -19.12 37.77
N ALA A 542 -23.20 -19.29 36.47
CA ALA A 542 -23.55 -20.58 35.89
C ALA A 542 -22.39 -21.57 36.00
N LEU A 543 -21.15 -21.14 35.73
CA LEU A 543 -19.97 -21.97 35.95
C LEU A 543 -19.81 -22.32 37.43
N VAL A 544 -20.04 -21.41 38.38
CA VAL A 544 -19.99 -21.75 39.83
C VAL A 544 -21.00 -22.83 40.21
N LYS A 545 -22.19 -22.85 39.58
CA LYS A 545 -23.29 -23.77 39.90
C LYS A 545 -23.30 -25.08 39.10
N ILE A 546 -22.53 -25.17 38.00
CA ILE A 546 -22.44 -26.36 37.13
C ILE A 546 -21.87 -27.61 37.83
N ILE A 547 -21.30 -27.45 39.03
CA ILE A 547 -20.76 -28.53 39.85
C ILE A 547 -21.88 -29.44 40.37
N ASP A 548 -23.10 -28.91 40.54
CA ASP A 548 -24.24 -29.69 41.03
C ASP A 548 -24.70 -30.69 39.95
N PRO A 549 -24.58 -32.01 40.19
CA PRO A 549 -24.93 -33.02 39.18
C PRO A 549 -26.41 -33.02 38.80
N LEU A 550 -27.30 -32.44 39.62
CA LEU A 550 -28.74 -32.34 39.32
C LEU A 550 -29.06 -31.19 38.35
N LEU A 551 -28.19 -30.18 38.27
CA LEU A 551 -28.37 -28.95 37.47
C LEU A 551 -27.37 -28.82 36.31
N CYS A 552 -26.39 -29.72 36.22
CA CYS A 552 -25.32 -29.66 35.24
C CYS A 552 -25.85 -29.55 33.80
N ASP A 553 -26.81 -30.38 33.40
CA ASP A 553 -27.35 -30.37 32.04
C ASP A 553 -28.11 -29.07 31.72
N VAL A 554 -28.85 -28.53 32.70
CA VAL A 554 -29.60 -27.28 32.56
C VAL A 554 -28.65 -26.07 32.43
N PHE A 555 -27.59 -26.01 33.24
CA PHE A 555 -26.60 -24.94 33.14
C PHE A 555 -25.71 -25.07 31.89
N ILE A 556 -25.42 -26.28 31.42
CA ILE A 556 -24.76 -26.49 30.13
C ILE A 556 -25.63 -25.94 29.01
N GLU A 557 -26.93 -26.24 29.00
CA GLU A 557 -27.85 -25.72 27.98
C GLU A 557 -28.00 -24.20 28.03
N LEU A 558 -28.03 -23.61 29.24
CA LEU A 558 -27.95 -22.16 29.41
C LEU A 558 -26.65 -21.59 28.82
N LEU A 559 -25.50 -22.22 29.07
CA LEU A 559 -24.22 -21.79 28.51
C LEU A 559 -24.16 -21.98 26.99
N VAL A 560 -24.74 -23.06 26.45
CA VAL A 560 -24.89 -23.24 24.99
C VAL A 560 -25.74 -22.11 24.40
N ASN A 561 -26.85 -21.74 25.03
CA ASN A 561 -27.71 -20.65 24.58
C ASN A 561 -27.03 -19.27 24.70
N VAL A 562 -26.24 -19.05 25.75
CA VAL A 562 -25.49 -17.79 25.90
C VAL A 562 -24.33 -17.73 24.91
N VAL A 563 -23.62 -18.83 24.66
CA VAL A 563 -22.49 -18.90 23.71
C VAL A 563 -22.95 -18.87 22.26
N SER A 564 -24.11 -19.46 21.93
CA SER A 564 -24.71 -19.38 20.59
C SER A 564 -25.14 -17.96 20.24
N VAL A 565 -25.55 -17.17 21.24
CA VAL A 565 -25.89 -15.75 21.06
C VAL A 565 -24.67 -14.84 21.16
N ILE A 566 -23.67 -15.19 21.99
CA ILE A 566 -22.43 -14.40 22.20
C ILE A 566 -21.19 -15.30 22.07
N PRO A 567 -20.70 -15.57 20.84
CA PRO A 567 -19.56 -16.47 20.60
C PRO A 567 -18.25 -16.02 21.28
N LYS A 568 -18.08 -14.70 21.47
CA LYS A 568 -16.93 -14.12 22.20
C LYS A 568 -16.84 -14.60 23.65
N MET A 569 -17.94 -15.07 24.23
CA MET A 569 -17.91 -15.67 25.57
C MET A 569 -17.13 -16.98 25.60
N ARG A 570 -16.96 -17.69 24.48
CA ARG A 570 -16.16 -18.92 24.39
C ARG A 570 -14.72 -18.73 24.85
N VAL A 571 -14.04 -17.71 24.34
CA VAL A 571 -12.66 -17.37 24.72
C VAL A 571 -12.61 -16.93 26.19
N LYS A 572 -13.62 -16.19 26.66
CA LYS A 572 -13.69 -15.72 28.06
C LYS A 572 -13.99 -16.85 29.05
N ILE A 573 -14.87 -17.79 28.70
CA ILE A 573 -15.17 -19.02 29.43
C ILE A 573 -13.92 -19.89 29.49
N THR A 574 -13.22 -20.05 28.37
CA THR A 574 -11.96 -20.80 28.31
C THR A 574 -10.93 -20.14 29.22
N ASN A 575 -10.76 -18.82 29.16
CA ASN A 575 -9.88 -18.09 30.06
C ASN A 575 -10.30 -18.15 31.54
N LEU A 576 -11.59 -18.13 31.87
CA LEU A 576 -12.10 -18.31 33.24
C LEU A 576 -11.84 -19.74 33.75
N LEU A 577 -12.10 -20.76 32.91
CA LEU A 577 -11.81 -22.16 33.24
C LEU A 577 -10.30 -22.35 33.50
N THR A 578 -9.44 -21.75 32.68
CA THR A 578 -7.98 -21.87 32.81
C THR A 578 -7.40 -21.03 33.96
N THR A 579 -7.95 -19.86 34.28
CA THR A 579 -7.39 -18.97 35.33
C THR A 579 -8.00 -19.16 36.72
N THR A 580 -9.32 -19.40 36.82
CA THR A 580 -10.03 -19.44 38.11
C THR A 580 -10.45 -20.84 38.56
N PHE A 581 -10.86 -21.72 37.64
CA PHE A 581 -11.43 -23.04 38.00
C PHE A 581 -10.43 -24.21 37.89
N ALA A 582 -9.21 -23.97 37.37
CA ALA A 582 -8.14 -24.95 37.20
C ALA A 582 -7.76 -25.75 38.47
N LYS A 583 -8.06 -25.23 39.67
CA LYS A 583 -7.72 -25.86 40.95
C LYS A 583 -8.80 -26.78 41.51
N ASN A 584 -10.02 -26.78 40.97
CA ASN A 584 -11.16 -27.49 41.57
C ASN A 584 -11.49 -28.78 40.81
N LYS A 585 -11.17 -29.93 41.43
CA LYS A 585 -11.20 -31.28 40.83
C LYS A 585 -12.59 -31.73 40.32
N GLN A 586 -13.67 -31.14 40.83
CA GLN A 586 -15.03 -31.50 40.38
C GLN A 586 -15.38 -30.95 38.98
N TYR A 587 -14.77 -29.83 38.57
CA TYR A 587 -14.96 -29.25 37.23
C TYR A 587 -14.31 -30.08 36.12
N GLN A 588 -13.24 -30.81 36.42
CA GLN A 588 -12.56 -31.63 35.42
C GLN A 588 -13.51 -32.70 34.86
N LYS A 589 -14.47 -33.20 35.65
CA LYS A 589 -15.46 -34.18 35.20
C LYS A 589 -16.49 -33.62 34.21
N THR A 590 -16.73 -32.31 34.19
CA THR A 590 -17.70 -31.65 33.29
C THR A 590 -17.06 -31.09 32.01
N VAL A 591 -15.73 -30.93 31.99
CA VAL A 591 -14.95 -30.49 30.81
C VAL A 591 -15.21 -31.31 29.55
N PRO A 592 -15.24 -32.67 29.57
CA PRO A 592 -15.55 -33.44 28.38
C PRO A 592 -16.89 -33.00 27.77
N THR A 593 -17.93 -32.85 28.59
CA THR A 593 -19.27 -32.43 28.14
C THR A 593 -19.23 -31.01 27.57
N LEU A 594 -18.50 -30.08 28.18
CA LEU A 594 -18.32 -28.71 27.65
C LEU A 594 -17.57 -28.69 26.30
N ILE A 595 -16.58 -29.55 26.11
CA ILE A 595 -15.88 -29.74 24.82
C ILE A 595 -16.83 -30.32 23.79
N LEU A 596 -17.62 -31.34 24.15
CA LEU A 596 -18.60 -31.98 23.26
C LEU A 596 -19.69 -31.00 22.81
N CYS A 597 -20.06 -30.04 23.66
CA CYS A 597 -21.02 -28.96 23.37
C CYS A 597 -20.38 -27.75 22.65
N ASN A 598 -19.09 -27.80 22.29
CA ASN A 598 -18.37 -26.74 21.59
C ASN A 598 -18.34 -25.38 22.35
N ILE A 599 -18.35 -25.42 23.68
CA ILE A 599 -18.35 -24.23 24.56
C ILE A 599 -16.93 -23.72 24.85
N ILE A 600 -15.92 -24.59 24.71
CA ILE A 600 -14.51 -24.31 25.01
C ILE A 600 -13.73 -24.07 23.71
N ASP A 601 -12.79 -23.13 23.72
CA ASP A 601 -11.83 -22.93 22.65
C ASP A 601 -10.67 -23.93 22.76
N LEU A 602 -10.60 -24.85 21.80
CA LEU A 602 -9.70 -26.00 21.85
C LEU A 602 -8.20 -25.64 21.77
N PRO A 603 -7.74 -24.69 20.94
CA PRO A 603 -6.32 -24.34 20.87
C PRO A 603 -5.76 -23.71 22.16
N GLU A 604 -6.52 -22.79 22.78
CA GLU A 604 -6.12 -22.20 24.07
C GLU A 604 -6.15 -23.24 25.21
N TYR A 605 -7.14 -24.13 25.19
CA TYR A 605 -7.26 -25.20 26.17
C TYR A 605 -6.16 -26.28 26.00
N ASP A 606 -5.74 -26.59 24.77
CA ASP A 606 -4.61 -27.50 24.48
C ASP A 606 -3.29 -27.00 25.08
N VAL A 607 -2.99 -25.70 24.91
CA VAL A 607 -1.80 -25.09 25.53
C VAL A 607 -1.88 -25.13 27.07
N PHE A 608 -3.07 -24.92 27.63
CA PHE A 608 -3.29 -25.01 29.07
C PHE A 608 -3.09 -26.44 29.61
N LEU A 609 -3.66 -27.46 28.95
CA LEU A 609 -3.51 -28.85 29.35
C LEU A 609 -2.04 -29.29 29.29
N ALA A 610 -1.33 -28.93 28.21
CA ALA A 610 0.09 -29.20 28.05
C ALA A 610 0.93 -28.58 29.18
N ARG A 611 0.59 -27.35 29.60
CA ARG A 611 1.31 -26.64 30.66
C ARG A 611 1.00 -27.17 32.07
N ASN A 612 -0.27 -27.32 32.43
CA ASN A 612 -0.62 -27.61 33.83
C ASN A 612 -0.65 -29.10 34.17
N HIS A 613 -1.24 -29.94 33.31
CA HIS A 613 -1.40 -31.37 33.61
C HIS A 613 -0.23 -32.22 33.13
N VAL A 614 0.53 -31.76 32.13
CA VAL A 614 1.66 -32.50 31.57
C VAL A 614 3.01 -32.01 32.12
N THR A 615 3.28 -30.70 32.13
CA THR A 615 4.57 -30.13 32.59
C THR A 615 4.63 -29.74 34.07
N ILE A 616 3.59 -29.12 34.65
CA ILE A 616 3.70 -28.48 35.98
C ILE A 616 3.32 -29.40 37.14
N ASN A 617 2.23 -30.18 37.04
CA ASN A 617 1.77 -31.00 38.18
C ASN A 617 2.11 -32.50 38.05
N SER A 618 2.08 -33.10 36.86
CA SER A 618 2.40 -34.53 36.57
C SER A 618 2.00 -35.56 37.65
N GLU A 619 0.90 -35.33 38.38
CA GLU A 619 0.41 -36.22 39.43
C GLU A 619 -0.36 -37.41 38.84
N ARG A 620 -0.56 -38.48 39.62
CA ARG A 620 -1.27 -39.70 39.17
C ARG A 620 -2.71 -39.42 38.72
N GLU A 621 -3.35 -38.42 39.33
CA GLU A 621 -4.73 -38.02 39.07
C GLU A 621 -4.89 -37.25 37.74
N ASP A 622 -3.92 -36.39 37.39
CA ASP A 622 -3.91 -35.67 36.11
C ASP A 622 -3.74 -36.62 34.91
N VAL A 623 -2.93 -37.66 35.12
CA VAL A 623 -2.76 -38.75 34.17
C VAL A 623 -4.05 -39.55 34.01
N GLU A 624 -4.78 -39.80 35.10
CA GLU A 624 -6.07 -40.50 35.05
C GLU A 624 -7.13 -39.67 34.32
N PHE A 625 -7.18 -38.36 34.55
CA PHE A 625 -8.04 -37.42 33.83
C PHE A 625 -7.73 -37.39 32.33
N LEU A 626 -6.46 -37.25 31.92
CA LEU A 626 -6.07 -37.28 30.51
C LEU A 626 -6.35 -38.64 29.86
N SER A 627 -6.23 -39.73 30.63
CA SER A 627 -6.54 -41.10 30.16
C SER A 627 -8.03 -41.34 29.91
N THR A 628 -8.91 -40.56 30.54
CA THR A 628 -10.37 -40.60 30.28
C THR A 628 -10.78 -39.60 29.22
N LEU A 629 -10.23 -38.38 29.24
CA LEU A 629 -10.59 -37.28 28.35
C LEU A 629 -10.23 -37.57 26.88
N LEU A 630 -8.98 -37.90 26.59
CA LEU A 630 -8.50 -38.05 25.21
C LEU A 630 -9.19 -39.21 24.46
N PRO A 631 -9.39 -40.40 25.06
CA PRO A 631 -10.16 -41.45 24.40
C PRO A 631 -11.65 -41.11 24.22
N THR A 632 -12.28 -40.41 25.17
CA THR A 632 -13.69 -40.00 25.06
C THR A 632 -13.90 -39.02 23.90
N ILE A 633 -12.99 -38.06 23.72
CA ILE A 633 -12.99 -37.14 22.57
C ILE A 633 -12.74 -37.89 21.27
N THR A 634 -11.78 -38.81 21.26
CA THR A 634 -11.46 -39.64 20.07
C THR A 634 -12.64 -40.50 19.64
N ALA A 635 -13.38 -41.08 20.59
CA ALA A 635 -14.54 -41.93 20.30
C ALA A 635 -15.69 -41.17 19.62
N LYS A 636 -15.82 -39.86 19.87
CA LYS A 636 -16.91 -39.03 19.35
C LYS A 636 -16.54 -38.19 18.13
N PHE A 637 -15.28 -37.77 17.99
CA PHE A 637 -14.81 -36.90 16.88
C PHE A 637 -13.74 -37.52 15.97
N GLY A 638 -13.23 -38.71 16.28
CA GLY A 638 -12.21 -39.41 15.50
C GLY A 638 -10.77 -38.93 15.73
N SER A 639 -9.80 -39.74 15.28
CA SER A 639 -8.36 -39.55 15.52
C SER A 639 -7.78 -38.29 14.86
N THR A 640 -8.31 -37.87 13.71
CA THR A 640 -7.81 -36.72 12.93
C THR A 640 -8.06 -35.38 13.63
N GLN A 641 -9.23 -35.20 14.23
CA GLN A 641 -9.59 -33.97 14.93
C GLN A 641 -8.86 -33.86 16.29
N LEU A 642 -8.54 -34.98 16.92
CA LEU A 642 -7.66 -35.02 18.10
C LEU A 642 -6.26 -34.50 17.76
N MET A 643 -5.69 -34.94 16.62
CA MET A 643 -4.35 -34.56 16.17
C MET A 643 -4.22 -33.07 15.83
N SER A 644 -5.28 -32.47 15.27
CA SER A 644 -5.30 -31.02 15.01
C SER A 644 -5.53 -30.20 16.28
N SER A 645 -6.41 -30.67 17.17
CA SER A 645 -6.91 -29.86 18.28
C SER A 645 -6.14 -30.02 19.59
N PHE A 646 -5.36 -31.11 19.76
CA PHE A 646 -4.55 -31.38 20.96
C PHE A 646 -3.05 -31.59 20.66
N SER A 647 -2.56 -30.94 19.62
CA SER A 647 -1.20 -31.14 19.09
C SER A 647 -0.09 -30.79 20.10
N VAL A 648 -0.32 -29.81 20.97
CA VAL A 648 0.65 -29.35 21.97
C VAL A 648 0.70 -30.32 23.14
N THR A 649 -0.46 -30.74 23.66
CA THR A 649 -0.55 -31.70 24.77
C THR A 649 0.04 -33.05 24.38
N LEU A 650 -0.25 -33.55 23.17
CA LEU A 650 0.28 -34.83 22.68
C LEU A 650 1.81 -34.80 22.50
N ARG A 651 2.36 -33.68 22.03
CA ARG A 651 3.81 -33.47 21.92
C ARG A 651 4.48 -33.48 23.30
N GLU A 652 3.87 -32.82 24.27
CA GLU A 652 4.45 -32.72 25.60
C GLU A 652 4.37 -34.04 26.38
N ILE A 653 3.29 -34.81 26.21
CA ILE A 653 3.18 -36.17 26.76
C ILE A 653 4.31 -37.04 26.21
N LYS A 654 4.65 -36.92 24.92
CA LYS A 654 5.76 -37.65 24.31
C LYS A 654 7.11 -37.24 24.91
N ASN A 655 7.36 -35.94 25.05
CA ASN A 655 8.62 -35.41 25.59
C ASN A 655 8.85 -35.90 27.03
N ILE A 656 7.82 -35.84 27.88
CA ILE A 656 7.90 -36.16 29.32
C ILE A 656 7.75 -37.67 29.60
N SER A 657 7.21 -38.45 28.66
CA SER A 657 7.09 -39.92 28.80
C SER A 657 8.42 -40.62 29.08
N GLN A 658 9.55 -40.02 28.69
CA GLN A 658 10.89 -40.57 28.91
C GLN A 658 11.39 -40.34 30.35
N SER A 659 10.90 -39.29 31.02
CA SER A 659 11.36 -38.86 32.35
C SER A 659 10.39 -39.21 33.48
N ASN A 660 9.08 -39.43 33.21
CA ASN A 660 8.07 -39.70 34.24
C ASN A 660 7.30 -41.00 33.98
N ASN A 661 7.33 -41.93 34.94
CA ASN A 661 6.68 -43.25 34.84
C ASN A 661 5.15 -43.18 34.69
N HIS A 662 4.49 -42.21 35.33
CA HIS A 662 3.03 -42.07 35.24
C HIS A 662 2.62 -41.63 33.82
N VAL A 663 3.33 -40.65 33.25
CA VAL A 663 3.13 -40.17 31.88
C VAL A 663 3.51 -41.25 30.85
N ASN A 664 4.51 -42.08 31.14
CA ASN A 664 4.86 -43.24 30.30
C ASN A 664 3.74 -44.28 30.25
N THR A 665 3.04 -44.50 31.37
CA THR A 665 1.90 -45.43 31.44
C THR A 665 0.72 -44.87 30.63
N LEU A 666 0.46 -43.56 30.70
CA LEU A 666 -0.50 -42.86 29.86
C LEU A 666 -0.16 -42.98 28.36
N PHE A 667 1.10 -42.72 28.00
CA PHE A 667 1.58 -42.80 26.63
C PHE A 667 1.40 -44.21 26.04
N LYS A 668 1.71 -45.25 26.82
CA LYS A 668 1.46 -46.65 26.42
C LYS A 668 -0.03 -46.96 26.30
N PHE A 669 -0.87 -46.45 27.20
CA PHE A 669 -2.32 -46.62 27.16
C PHE A 669 -2.95 -45.96 25.93
N LEU A 670 -2.58 -44.72 25.63
CA LEU A 670 -3.05 -43.99 24.45
C LEU A 670 -2.59 -44.65 23.14
N LYS A 671 -1.33 -45.11 23.07
CA LYS A 671 -0.80 -45.84 21.91
C LYS A 671 -1.51 -47.19 21.68
N LYS A 672 -2.03 -47.81 22.73
CA LYS A 672 -2.79 -49.08 22.65
C LYS A 672 -4.24 -48.86 22.22
N ASN A 673 -4.91 -47.84 22.75
CA ASN A 673 -6.33 -47.59 22.51
C ASN A 673 -6.60 -46.77 21.25
N ILE A 674 -5.63 -46.01 20.75
CA ILE A 674 -5.79 -45.17 19.56
C ILE A 674 -4.72 -45.57 18.54
N LYS A 675 -5.07 -46.52 17.66
CA LYS A 675 -4.14 -47.16 16.71
C LYS A 675 -3.58 -46.21 15.65
N ASP A 676 -4.27 -45.11 15.35
CA ASP A 676 -3.89 -44.11 14.34
C ASP A 676 -3.16 -42.88 14.93
N LEU A 677 -2.85 -42.90 16.23
CA LEU A 677 -2.24 -41.76 16.90
C LEU A 677 -0.73 -41.73 16.64
N SER A 678 -0.34 -41.01 15.59
CA SER A 678 1.07 -40.64 15.37
C SER A 678 1.43 -39.50 16.32
N PHE A 679 2.14 -39.79 17.42
CA PHE A 679 2.66 -38.76 18.35
C PHE A 679 3.74 -37.85 17.75
N ASP A 680 3.89 -37.89 16.44
CA ASP A 680 4.79 -37.09 15.63
C ASP A 680 3.92 -36.23 14.73
N GLY A 681 3.57 -35.04 15.24
CA GLY A 681 2.97 -34.01 14.40
C GLY A 681 3.92 -33.72 13.24
N GLY A 682 3.48 -34.01 12.02
CA GLY A 682 4.28 -33.95 10.80
C GLY A 682 4.99 -35.28 10.51
N LEU A 683 4.87 -35.75 9.27
CA LEU A 683 5.46 -37.00 8.73
C LEU A 683 6.69 -37.47 9.52
N CYS A 684 6.49 -38.42 10.44
CA CYS A 684 7.59 -39.07 11.16
C CYS A 684 8.34 -39.97 10.18
N TYR A 685 9.40 -39.44 9.61
CA TYR A 685 10.33 -40.26 8.87
C TYR A 685 11.11 -41.13 9.87
N LYS A 686 11.15 -42.45 9.64
CA LYS A 686 12.07 -43.35 10.36
C LYS A 686 13.47 -42.72 10.38
N ALA A 687 14.19 -42.84 11.50
CA ALA A 687 15.58 -42.41 11.57
C ALA A 687 16.35 -43.10 10.43
N VAL A 688 16.98 -42.29 9.57
CA VAL A 688 17.78 -42.81 8.45
C VAL A 688 18.93 -43.60 9.06
N GLN A 689 19.24 -44.78 8.50
CA GLN A 689 20.40 -45.53 8.94
C GLN A 689 21.64 -44.64 8.85
N PRO A 690 22.46 -44.51 9.92
CA PRO A 690 23.58 -43.57 9.94
C PRO A 690 24.60 -43.85 8.85
N THR A 691 24.78 -45.12 8.48
CA THR A 691 25.62 -45.55 7.35
C THR A 691 25.10 -45.06 6.00
N LEU A 692 23.78 -45.05 5.79
CA LEU A 692 23.13 -44.52 4.59
C LEU A 692 23.22 -42.98 4.55
N GLN A 693 22.98 -42.32 5.69
CA GLN A 693 23.10 -40.86 5.81
C GLN A 693 24.53 -40.40 5.48
N GLN A 694 25.55 -41.05 6.03
CA GLN A 694 26.96 -40.73 5.72
C GLN A 694 27.28 -40.87 4.24
N LYS A 695 26.79 -41.94 3.58
CA LYS A 695 26.95 -42.13 2.13
C LYS A 695 26.29 -41.02 1.33
N ILE A 696 25.06 -40.62 1.68
CA ILE A 696 24.35 -39.54 0.98
C ILE A 696 25.07 -38.19 1.15
N VAL A 697 25.58 -37.89 2.35
CA VAL A 697 26.39 -36.68 2.61
C VAL A 697 27.64 -36.68 1.73
N GLN A 698 28.32 -37.81 1.60
CA GLN A 698 29.49 -37.96 0.76
C GLN A 698 29.16 -37.72 -0.72
N LEU A 699 28.09 -38.32 -1.23
CA LEU A 699 27.63 -38.08 -2.61
C LEU A 699 27.31 -36.61 -2.85
N PHE A 700 26.65 -35.93 -1.90
CA PHE A 700 26.38 -34.51 -2.06
C PHE A 700 27.67 -33.65 -2.06
N ASN A 701 28.68 -34.03 -1.27
CA ASN A 701 30.00 -33.38 -1.32
C ASN A 701 30.70 -33.57 -2.66
N GLU A 702 30.70 -34.78 -3.19
CA GLU A 702 31.26 -35.08 -4.50
C GLU A 702 30.55 -34.25 -5.58
N TRP A 703 29.21 -34.17 -5.53
CA TRP A 703 28.45 -33.30 -6.42
C TRP A 703 28.84 -31.83 -6.31
N MET A 704 29.00 -31.29 -5.10
CA MET A 704 29.46 -29.90 -4.90
C MET A 704 30.83 -29.66 -5.57
N THR A 705 31.76 -30.61 -5.46
CA THR A 705 33.07 -30.49 -6.13
C THR A 705 32.98 -30.58 -7.66
N VAL A 706 32.04 -31.36 -8.19
CA VAL A 706 31.78 -31.44 -9.64
C VAL A 706 31.13 -30.16 -10.15
N TYR A 707 30.19 -29.59 -9.38
CA TYR A 707 29.51 -28.35 -9.69
C TYR A 707 30.46 -27.14 -9.75
N GLU A 708 31.55 -27.16 -8.98
CA GLU A 708 32.54 -26.07 -8.95
C GLU A 708 33.56 -26.09 -10.12
N LYS A 709 33.65 -27.19 -10.89
CA LYS A 709 34.63 -27.31 -11.99
C LYS A 709 34.09 -26.69 -13.28
N ILE A 710 34.80 -25.67 -13.79
CA ILE A 710 34.34 -24.74 -14.85
C ILE A 710 34.50 -25.30 -16.29
N ASP A 711 35.37 -26.29 -16.52
CA ASP A 711 35.92 -26.53 -17.88
C ASP A 711 35.01 -27.29 -18.88
N SER A 712 33.88 -27.87 -18.46
CA SER A 712 32.80 -28.35 -19.37
C SER A 712 31.65 -28.98 -18.53
N PRO A 713 30.73 -28.18 -17.97
CA PRO A 713 29.77 -28.63 -16.97
C PRO A 713 28.87 -29.79 -17.44
N GLU A 714 28.35 -29.75 -18.68
CA GLU A 714 27.36 -30.73 -19.14
C GLU A 714 27.90 -32.16 -19.24
N LYS A 715 29.11 -32.36 -19.78
CA LYS A 715 29.72 -33.70 -19.88
C LYS A 715 30.04 -34.28 -18.49
N SER A 716 30.58 -33.47 -17.58
CA SER A 716 30.88 -33.88 -16.21
C SER A 716 29.62 -34.17 -15.40
N TYR A 717 28.53 -33.40 -15.59
CA TYR A 717 27.23 -33.66 -14.96
C TYR A 717 26.61 -34.96 -15.46
N ILE A 718 26.67 -35.20 -16.78
CA ILE A 718 26.17 -36.44 -17.39
C ILE A 718 26.99 -37.63 -16.91
N GLN A 719 28.32 -37.51 -16.89
CA GLN A 719 29.20 -38.57 -16.39
C GLN A 719 28.96 -38.86 -14.92
N TYR A 720 28.76 -37.83 -14.08
CA TYR A 720 28.42 -37.99 -12.67
C TYR A 720 27.07 -38.71 -12.49
N ILE A 721 26.03 -38.33 -13.25
CA ILE A 721 24.72 -38.98 -13.17
C ILE A 721 24.75 -40.39 -13.75
N GLN A 722 25.56 -40.65 -14.79
CA GLN A 722 25.78 -41.99 -15.34
C GLN A 722 26.57 -42.87 -14.38
N GLN A 723 27.57 -42.32 -13.67
CA GLN A 723 28.29 -43.00 -12.60
C GLN A 723 27.37 -43.29 -11.41
N GLN A 724 26.52 -42.33 -10.99
CA GLN A 724 25.50 -42.58 -9.98
C GLN A 724 24.46 -43.62 -10.44
N LYS A 725 24.07 -43.60 -11.71
CA LYS A 725 23.22 -44.64 -12.33
C LYS A 725 23.88 -46.02 -12.30
N GLY A 726 25.20 -46.09 -12.48
CA GLY A 726 25.99 -47.32 -12.51
C GLY A 726 26.37 -47.89 -11.13
N PHE A 727 26.55 -47.05 -10.11
CA PHE A 727 27.01 -47.48 -8.78
C PHE A 727 25.87 -47.93 -7.84
N TYR A 728 24.61 -47.54 -8.12
CA TYR A 728 23.46 -47.82 -7.24
C TYR A 728 22.18 -48.28 -7.96
N GLY A 729 22.28 -48.93 -9.11
CA GLY A 729 21.16 -49.73 -9.66
C GLY A 729 19.82 -48.99 -9.69
N LEU A 730 19.70 -47.97 -10.55
CA LEU A 730 18.42 -47.30 -10.86
C LEU A 730 17.39 -48.21 -11.60
N LYS A 731 17.49 -49.53 -11.42
CA LYS A 731 16.48 -50.53 -11.79
C LYS A 731 15.83 -51.20 -10.58
N ASP A 732 16.49 -51.20 -9.40
CA ASP A 732 15.98 -51.86 -8.20
C ASP A 732 15.94 -50.91 -6.99
N PHE A 733 15.08 -49.89 -7.07
CA PHE A 733 14.48 -49.27 -5.88
C PHE A 733 13.06 -49.81 -5.64
N PRO A 734 12.84 -51.08 -5.24
CA PRO A 734 11.52 -51.54 -4.83
C PRO A 734 11.23 -51.21 -3.36
N ASN A 735 11.99 -50.33 -2.71
CA ASN A 735 11.68 -49.81 -1.38
C ASN A 735 11.62 -48.28 -1.44
N ASN A 736 10.40 -47.74 -1.52
CA ASN A 736 10.08 -46.30 -1.49
C ASN A 736 10.87 -45.52 -0.41
N GLU A 737 11.22 -46.17 0.71
CA GLU A 737 11.92 -45.54 1.83
C GLU A 737 13.34 -45.04 1.48
N ASN A 738 14.12 -45.75 0.66
CA ASN A 738 15.51 -45.36 0.39
C ASN A 738 15.61 -44.18 -0.60
N GLU A 739 14.78 -44.19 -1.64
CA GLU A 739 14.66 -43.07 -2.59
C GLU A 739 14.17 -41.80 -1.86
N PHE A 740 13.15 -41.96 -1.02
CA PHE A 740 12.64 -40.89 -0.17
C PHE A 740 13.74 -40.33 0.76
N ASN A 741 14.50 -41.21 1.43
CA ASN A 741 15.59 -40.82 2.32
C ASN A 741 16.74 -40.14 1.58
N TYR A 742 17.05 -40.54 0.33
CA TYR A 742 18.03 -39.86 -0.50
C TYR A 742 17.65 -38.40 -0.74
N PHE A 743 16.46 -38.13 -1.25
CA PHE A 743 16.01 -36.76 -1.49
C PHE A 743 15.93 -35.97 -0.19
N ARG A 744 15.36 -36.56 0.87
CA ARG A 744 15.18 -35.89 2.16
C ARG A 744 16.53 -35.45 2.73
N VAL A 745 17.49 -36.37 2.86
CA VAL A 745 18.79 -36.08 3.46
C VAL A 745 19.58 -35.09 2.61
N THR A 746 19.52 -35.20 1.27
CA THR A 746 20.20 -34.27 0.37
C THR A 746 19.66 -32.84 0.51
N ILE A 747 18.33 -32.69 0.59
CA ILE A 747 17.68 -31.38 0.79
C ILE A 747 17.97 -30.83 2.19
N GLU A 748 17.88 -31.66 3.24
CA GLU A 748 18.18 -31.27 4.63
C GLU A 748 19.62 -30.77 4.77
N ILE A 749 20.61 -31.45 4.18
CA ILE A 749 22.03 -31.03 4.23
C ILE A 749 22.24 -29.71 3.48
N ALA A 750 21.61 -29.54 2.31
CA ALA A 750 21.75 -28.31 1.54
C ALA A 750 21.15 -27.11 2.29
N LEU A 751 19.99 -27.28 2.93
CA LEU A 751 19.36 -26.27 3.79
C LEU A 751 20.24 -26.00 5.02
N GLU A 752 20.72 -27.05 5.70
CA GLU A 752 21.57 -26.93 6.88
C GLU A 752 22.86 -26.16 6.57
N ARG A 753 23.51 -26.41 5.42
CA ARG A 753 24.70 -25.66 4.98
C ARG A 753 24.39 -24.22 4.57
N CYS A 754 23.20 -23.97 4.03
CA CYS A 754 22.74 -22.61 3.75
C CYS A 754 22.64 -21.78 5.04
N PHE A 755 22.28 -22.43 6.15
CA PHE A 755 22.14 -21.82 7.48
C PHE A 755 23.43 -21.82 8.34
N LYS A 756 24.40 -22.73 8.10
CA LYS A 756 25.54 -23.00 9.00
C LYS A 756 26.79 -22.12 8.86
N GLU A 757 26.92 -21.24 7.86
CA GLU A 757 28.13 -20.42 7.70
C GLU A 757 28.02 -19.01 8.32
N GLU A 758 28.59 -18.83 9.51
CA GLU A 758 29.56 -17.76 9.83
C GLU A 758 30.66 -18.40 10.72
N PRO A 759 31.98 -18.20 10.47
CA PRO A 759 32.60 -16.88 10.59
C PRO A 759 33.78 -16.58 9.61
N GLU A 760 33.77 -15.41 8.99
CA GLU A 760 34.99 -14.58 8.87
C GLU A 760 34.66 -13.18 9.39
N VAL A 761 34.51 -13.08 10.71
CA VAL A 761 34.75 -11.80 11.38
C VAL A 761 36.25 -11.58 11.31
N LYS A 762 36.70 -10.77 10.35
CA LYS A 762 37.99 -10.07 10.51
C LYS A 762 37.92 -9.32 11.84
N PRO A 763 38.95 -9.35 12.71
CA PRO A 763 38.85 -8.82 14.09
C PRO A 763 38.65 -7.30 14.25
N ASN A 764 38.10 -6.57 13.28
CA ASN A 764 38.14 -5.11 13.23
C ASN A 764 36.88 -4.39 12.69
N GLU A 765 35.68 -5.00 12.65
CA GLU A 765 34.47 -4.27 12.22
C GLU A 765 33.35 -4.28 13.30
N ASP A 766 33.01 -3.07 13.77
CA ASP A 766 32.05 -2.78 14.85
C ASP A 766 30.55 -3.02 14.47
N PRO A 767 29.71 -3.42 15.45
CA PRO A 767 28.31 -3.81 15.29
C PRO A 767 27.33 -2.61 15.28
N THR A 768 27.42 -1.74 14.28
CA THR A 768 26.46 -0.63 14.09
C THR A 768 25.92 -0.49 12.66
N THR A 769 25.47 -1.59 12.07
CA THR A 769 24.60 -1.57 10.89
C THR A 769 23.26 -2.17 11.28
N GLU A 770 22.24 -1.32 11.31
CA GLU A 770 20.84 -1.75 11.38
C GLU A 770 20.52 -2.76 10.26
N ASP A 771 19.93 -3.88 10.66
CA ASP A 771 19.20 -4.87 9.85
C ASP A 771 19.81 -5.32 8.52
N LYS A 772 20.91 -6.06 8.60
CA LYS A 772 21.12 -7.17 7.64
C LYS A 772 20.94 -8.47 8.39
N GLY A 773 19.76 -9.08 8.24
CA GLY A 773 19.51 -10.44 8.71
C GLY A 773 20.59 -11.43 8.22
N PRO A 774 20.62 -12.65 8.78
CA PRO A 774 21.73 -13.59 8.57
C PRO A 774 22.04 -13.76 7.07
N ARG A 775 23.32 -13.64 6.71
CA ARG A 775 23.81 -13.85 5.34
C ARG A 775 23.74 -15.35 5.05
N LEU A 776 22.88 -15.73 4.11
CA LEU A 776 22.73 -17.12 3.69
C LEU A 776 23.71 -17.46 2.56
N ASN A 777 24.31 -18.65 2.62
CA ASN A 777 25.11 -19.18 1.51
C ASN A 777 24.19 -19.94 0.53
N TYR A 778 23.91 -19.36 -0.63
CA TYR A 778 23.03 -19.97 -1.63
C TYR A 778 23.70 -21.05 -2.50
N LYS A 779 25.04 -21.20 -2.46
CA LYS A 779 25.74 -22.19 -3.31
C LYS A 779 25.22 -23.63 -3.13
N PRO A 780 24.98 -24.14 -1.91
CA PRO A 780 24.43 -25.49 -1.72
C PRO A 780 23.04 -25.65 -2.34
N ILE A 781 22.21 -24.60 -2.29
CA ILE A 781 20.86 -24.61 -2.86
C ILE A 781 20.89 -24.54 -4.38
N ASP A 782 21.78 -23.73 -4.96
CA ASP A 782 21.97 -23.64 -6.40
C ASP A 782 22.48 -24.98 -6.97
N ALA A 783 23.47 -25.60 -6.32
CA ALA A 783 23.96 -26.94 -6.68
C ALA A 783 22.88 -28.02 -6.52
N LEU A 784 22.09 -27.99 -5.46
CA LEU A 784 20.95 -28.90 -5.25
C LEU A 784 19.92 -28.76 -6.37
N SER A 785 19.55 -27.53 -6.73
CA SER A 785 18.55 -27.29 -7.77
C SER A 785 18.99 -27.86 -9.13
N LYS A 786 20.29 -27.75 -9.45
CA LYS A 786 20.85 -28.35 -10.67
C LYS A 786 20.89 -29.87 -10.64
N LEU A 787 21.22 -30.46 -9.48
CA LEU A 787 21.20 -31.92 -9.32
C LEU A 787 19.79 -32.47 -9.53
N LEU A 788 18.79 -31.87 -8.86
CA LEU A 788 17.39 -32.30 -8.96
C LEU A 788 16.86 -32.14 -10.39
N SER A 789 17.16 -31.03 -11.08
CA SER A 789 16.71 -30.83 -12.46
C SER A 789 17.27 -31.91 -13.41
N LEU A 790 18.55 -32.26 -13.25
CA LEU A 790 19.18 -33.29 -14.06
C LEU A 790 18.67 -34.70 -13.72
N ILE A 791 18.39 -35.01 -12.45
CA ILE A 791 17.75 -36.27 -12.06
C ILE A 791 16.41 -36.41 -12.78
N VAL A 792 15.57 -35.39 -12.76
CA VAL A 792 14.27 -35.40 -13.48
C VAL A 792 14.48 -35.54 -14.99
N LYS A 793 15.47 -34.87 -15.58
CA LYS A 793 15.77 -34.95 -17.03
C LYS A 793 16.08 -36.39 -17.48
N TYR A 794 16.90 -37.10 -16.71
CA TYR A 794 17.44 -38.41 -17.10
C TYR A 794 16.66 -39.60 -16.55
N PHE A 795 15.58 -39.38 -15.78
CA PHE A 795 14.68 -40.44 -15.31
C PHE A 795 13.61 -40.78 -16.36
N PRO A 796 13.15 -42.04 -16.48
CA PRO A 796 12.08 -42.40 -17.40
C PRO A 796 10.74 -41.70 -17.08
N GLU A 797 10.27 -41.77 -15.83
CA GLU A 797 9.00 -41.19 -15.37
C GLU A 797 9.19 -39.79 -14.74
N LYS A 798 9.39 -38.78 -15.59
CA LYS A 798 9.81 -37.42 -15.20
C LYS A 798 8.83 -36.69 -14.27
N VAL A 799 7.53 -36.76 -14.57
CA VAL A 799 6.50 -36.09 -13.77
C VAL A 799 6.34 -36.77 -12.40
N LEU A 800 6.42 -38.10 -12.35
CA LEU A 800 6.31 -38.85 -11.09
C LEU A 800 7.49 -38.55 -10.16
N ILE A 801 8.72 -38.55 -10.67
CA ILE A 801 9.90 -38.25 -9.85
C ILE A 801 9.89 -36.80 -9.38
N LEU A 802 9.45 -35.85 -10.22
CA LEU A 802 9.25 -34.47 -9.82
C LEU A 802 8.25 -34.36 -8.67
N LYS A 803 7.08 -35.01 -8.80
CA LYS A 803 6.05 -35.02 -7.77
C LYS A 803 6.58 -35.55 -6.43
N ARG A 804 7.39 -36.62 -6.46
CA ARG A 804 8.05 -37.17 -5.26
C ARG A 804 9.05 -36.18 -4.65
N ILE A 805 9.89 -35.53 -5.47
CA ILE A 805 10.83 -34.51 -5.00
C ILE A 805 10.08 -33.33 -4.36
N LEU A 806 9.04 -32.81 -5.02
CA LEU A 806 8.23 -31.71 -4.49
C LEU A 806 7.52 -32.11 -3.19
N TYR A 807 7.04 -33.34 -3.08
CA TYR A 807 6.45 -33.88 -1.84
C TYR A 807 7.46 -33.93 -0.69
N VAL A 808 8.70 -34.35 -0.94
CA VAL A 808 9.78 -34.35 0.06
C VAL A 808 10.11 -32.91 0.50
N ILE A 809 10.27 -31.99 -0.44
CA ILE A 809 10.52 -30.57 -0.13
C ILE A 809 9.35 -30.00 0.70
N ALA A 810 8.11 -30.35 0.33
CA ALA A 810 6.92 -29.91 1.05
C ALA A 810 6.93 -30.37 2.51
N GLY A 811 7.21 -31.65 2.75
CA GLY A 811 7.28 -32.20 4.11
C GLY A 811 8.39 -31.56 4.96
N ILE A 812 9.55 -31.24 4.36
CA ILE A 812 10.64 -30.54 5.06
C ILE A 812 10.24 -29.10 5.40
N LEU A 813 9.60 -28.38 4.46
CA LEU A 813 9.11 -27.02 4.70
C LEU A 813 8.08 -27.00 5.81
N GLU A 814 7.06 -27.87 5.74
CA GLU A 814 6.02 -28.00 6.76
C GLU A 814 6.62 -28.27 8.15
N ARG A 815 7.51 -29.25 8.23
CA ARG A 815 8.19 -29.57 9.49
C ARG A 815 8.97 -28.38 10.03
N ASN A 816 9.76 -27.71 9.20
CA ASN A 816 10.58 -26.58 9.65
C ASN A 816 9.73 -25.37 10.04
N TYR A 817 8.61 -25.14 9.35
CA TYR A 817 7.65 -24.09 9.67
C TYR A 817 6.96 -24.33 11.02
N TYR A 818 6.41 -25.53 11.25
CA TYR A 818 5.68 -25.83 12.49
C TYR A 818 6.61 -26.03 13.70
N ASN A 819 7.87 -26.40 13.50
CA ASN A 819 8.84 -26.51 14.59
C ASN A 819 9.21 -25.13 15.16
N GLN A 820 9.42 -24.12 14.32
CA GLN A 820 9.82 -22.77 14.73
C GLN A 820 9.19 -21.71 13.81
N PRO A 821 7.89 -21.38 13.96
CA PRO A 821 7.18 -20.50 13.04
C PRO A 821 7.72 -19.06 13.05
N GLU A 822 8.19 -18.56 14.20
CA GLU A 822 8.73 -17.19 14.31
C GLU A 822 10.13 -17.03 13.72
N GLN A 823 10.91 -18.11 13.66
CA GLN A 823 12.28 -18.12 13.11
C GLN A 823 12.33 -18.70 11.69
N PHE A 824 11.17 -19.00 11.11
CA PHE A 824 11.08 -19.58 9.79
C PHE A 824 11.62 -18.62 8.72
N ASP A 825 12.70 -19.02 8.06
CA ASP A 825 13.28 -18.27 6.96
C ASP A 825 12.81 -18.83 5.60
N GLN A 826 11.99 -18.06 4.90
CA GLN A 826 11.46 -18.41 3.59
C GLN A 826 12.50 -18.37 2.46
N ARG A 827 13.64 -17.68 2.64
CA ARG A 827 14.59 -17.37 1.54
C ARG A 827 15.22 -18.61 0.88
N PRO A 828 15.67 -19.65 1.61
CA PRO A 828 16.24 -20.85 0.99
C PRO A 828 15.20 -21.63 0.17
N TYR A 829 13.96 -21.72 0.65
CA TYR A 829 12.87 -22.39 -0.05
C TYR A 829 12.46 -21.63 -1.32
N PHE A 830 12.36 -20.30 -1.23
CA PHE A 830 12.12 -19.44 -2.39
C PHE A 830 13.19 -19.65 -3.46
N ARG A 831 14.48 -19.61 -3.08
CA ARG A 831 15.61 -19.81 -4.00
C ARG A 831 15.54 -21.18 -4.67
N LEU A 832 15.28 -22.24 -3.90
CA LEU A 832 15.15 -23.60 -4.42
C LEU A 832 14.03 -23.70 -5.46
N PHE A 833 12.82 -23.24 -5.13
CA PHE A 833 11.69 -23.31 -6.06
C PHE A 833 11.88 -22.41 -7.29
N SER A 834 12.41 -21.21 -7.13
CA SER A 834 12.70 -20.29 -8.25
C SER A 834 13.72 -20.89 -9.20
N ASN A 835 14.81 -21.47 -8.69
CA ASN A 835 15.82 -22.12 -9.53
C ASN A 835 15.26 -23.35 -10.25
N LEU A 836 14.47 -24.20 -9.57
CA LEU A 836 13.83 -25.35 -10.21
C LEU A 836 12.89 -24.91 -11.33
N LEU A 837 12.07 -23.87 -11.10
CA LEU A 837 11.21 -23.28 -12.12
C LEU A 837 12.00 -22.71 -13.31
N MET A 838 13.20 -22.15 -13.08
CA MET A 838 14.08 -21.69 -14.15
C MET A 838 14.69 -22.85 -14.94
N GLU A 839 15.21 -23.86 -14.25
CA GLU A 839 15.85 -25.04 -14.84
C GLU A 839 14.88 -25.85 -15.72
N PHE A 840 13.65 -26.09 -15.27
CA PHE A 840 12.64 -26.81 -16.06
C PHE A 840 12.09 -26.01 -17.23
N ASN A 841 12.31 -24.69 -17.28
CA ASN A 841 11.89 -23.81 -18.37
C ASN A 841 13.03 -23.48 -19.35
N LEU A 842 14.22 -24.07 -19.18
CA LEU A 842 15.29 -23.99 -20.18
C LEU A 842 14.82 -24.63 -21.50
N PRO A 843 15.23 -24.10 -22.68
CA PRO A 843 14.82 -24.63 -23.97
C PRO A 843 15.43 -26.02 -24.21
N ASP A 844 14.72 -27.04 -23.77
CA ASP A 844 15.09 -28.45 -23.86
C ASP A 844 13.88 -29.27 -24.33
N PRO A 845 14.00 -30.04 -25.44
CA PRO A 845 12.89 -30.80 -26.00
C PRO A 845 12.27 -31.81 -25.01
N VAL A 846 13.06 -32.28 -24.04
CA VAL A 846 12.60 -33.22 -23.00
C VAL A 846 11.61 -32.54 -22.05
N PHE A 847 11.88 -31.30 -21.66
CA PHE A 847 11.03 -30.55 -20.75
C PHE A 847 9.87 -29.88 -21.46
N GLU A 848 10.04 -29.39 -22.69
CA GLU A 848 8.98 -28.74 -23.47
C GLU A 848 7.76 -29.64 -23.67
N SER A 849 7.97 -30.94 -23.92
CA SER A 849 6.88 -31.92 -24.04
C SER A 849 6.08 -32.14 -22.74
N ASN A 850 6.68 -31.88 -21.58
CA ASN A 850 6.08 -32.13 -20.26
C ASN A 850 5.81 -30.86 -19.45
N ILE A 851 6.10 -29.67 -20.01
CA ILE A 851 6.14 -28.41 -19.27
C ILE A 851 4.80 -28.08 -18.60
N ARG A 852 3.68 -28.38 -19.26
CA ARG A 852 2.34 -28.19 -18.71
C ARG A 852 2.14 -29.01 -17.44
N HIS A 853 2.44 -30.31 -17.48
CA HIS A 853 2.32 -31.20 -16.32
C HIS A 853 3.26 -30.79 -15.18
N ILE A 854 4.48 -30.34 -15.51
CA ILE A 854 5.44 -29.80 -14.53
C ILE A 854 4.85 -28.58 -13.83
N LEU A 855 4.33 -27.60 -14.57
CA LEU A 855 3.74 -26.38 -14.00
C LEU A 855 2.51 -26.68 -13.14
N LEU A 856 1.68 -27.66 -13.51
CA LEU A 856 0.53 -28.10 -12.71
C LEU A 856 0.95 -28.72 -11.37
N GLU A 857 2.02 -29.51 -11.32
CA GLU A 857 2.54 -30.04 -10.05
C GLU A 857 3.08 -28.92 -9.15
N PHE A 858 3.73 -27.88 -9.72
CA PHE A 858 4.10 -26.68 -8.95
C PHE A 858 2.88 -25.88 -8.48
N GLN A 859 1.84 -25.76 -9.29
CA GLN A 859 0.60 -25.09 -8.90
C GLN A 859 -0.06 -25.82 -7.72
N ALA A 860 -0.20 -27.14 -7.78
CA ALA A 860 -0.78 -27.93 -6.70
C ALA A 860 0.01 -27.76 -5.39
N LEU A 861 1.35 -27.70 -5.49
CA LEU A 861 2.22 -27.41 -4.36
C LEU A 861 1.99 -26.00 -3.78
N PHE A 862 1.92 -24.98 -4.63
CA PHE A 862 1.69 -23.61 -4.18
C PHE A 862 0.29 -23.43 -3.59
N HIS A 863 -0.73 -24.08 -4.12
CA HIS A 863 -2.07 -24.09 -3.53
C HIS A 863 -2.04 -24.67 -2.10
N LYS A 864 -1.30 -25.78 -1.89
CA LYS A 864 -1.09 -26.36 -0.55
C LYS A 864 -0.42 -25.37 0.42
N PHE A 865 0.51 -24.55 -0.07
CA PHE A 865 1.23 -23.53 0.69
C PHE A 865 0.57 -22.14 0.69
N ARG A 866 -0.75 -22.07 0.47
CA ARG A 866 -1.48 -20.81 0.49
C ARG A 866 -1.21 -19.99 1.76
N PRO A 867 -1.15 -18.64 1.65
CA PRO A 867 -0.83 -17.76 2.79
C PRO A 867 -1.76 -17.89 4.00
N SER A 868 -3.00 -18.37 3.81
CA SER A 868 -3.94 -18.63 4.91
C SER A 868 -3.50 -19.77 5.83
N LEU A 869 -2.68 -20.72 5.34
CA LEU A 869 -2.11 -21.80 6.13
C LEU A 869 -0.67 -21.50 6.57
N PHE A 870 0.11 -20.84 5.71
CA PHE A 870 1.53 -20.53 5.94
C PHE A 870 1.82 -19.02 5.84
N PRO A 871 1.32 -18.19 6.76
CA PRO A 871 1.50 -16.73 6.69
C PRO A 871 2.97 -16.29 6.65
N GLY A 872 3.89 -17.00 7.31
CA GLY A 872 5.33 -16.71 7.27
C GLY A 872 6.02 -16.98 5.92
N PHE A 873 5.34 -17.67 4.99
CA PHE A 873 5.82 -17.92 3.62
C PHE A 873 5.14 -17.02 2.58
N SER A 874 4.27 -16.09 3.00
CA SER A 874 3.40 -15.30 2.12
C SER A 874 4.14 -14.46 1.05
N PHE A 875 5.29 -13.87 1.39
CA PHE A 875 6.06 -13.05 0.44
C PHE A 875 6.76 -13.89 -0.63
N ALA A 876 7.46 -14.95 -0.21
CA ALA A 876 8.08 -15.90 -1.13
C ALA A 876 7.02 -16.55 -2.03
N TRP A 877 5.88 -16.92 -1.46
CA TRP A 877 4.76 -17.49 -2.19
C TRP A 877 4.24 -16.52 -3.27
N LEU A 878 4.05 -15.24 -2.92
CA LEU A 878 3.58 -14.21 -3.87
C LEU A 878 4.56 -14.03 -5.06
N GLU A 879 5.86 -14.03 -4.79
CA GLU A 879 6.90 -13.95 -5.83
C GLU A 879 6.96 -15.22 -6.70
N LEU A 880 6.71 -16.41 -6.13
CA LEU A 880 6.69 -17.67 -6.87
C LEU A 880 5.49 -17.77 -7.83
N ILE A 881 4.28 -17.44 -7.35
CA ILE A 881 3.09 -17.48 -8.21
C ILE A 881 3.13 -16.42 -9.31
N SER A 882 3.86 -15.32 -9.13
CA SER A 882 4.03 -14.26 -10.13
C SER A 882 5.32 -14.37 -10.94
N HIS A 883 6.07 -15.46 -10.75
CA HIS A 883 7.37 -15.65 -11.37
C HIS A 883 7.27 -15.66 -12.91
N ARG A 884 8.23 -15.02 -13.59
CA ARG A 884 8.25 -14.83 -15.06
C ARG A 884 8.24 -16.14 -15.88
N THR A 885 8.69 -17.25 -15.29
CA THR A 885 8.66 -18.58 -15.94
C THR A 885 7.45 -19.43 -15.54
N PHE A 886 6.64 -18.97 -14.58
CA PHE A 886 5.47 -19.68 -14.09
C PHE A 886 4.18 -19.07 -14.64
N MET A 887 3.79 -17.87 -14.16
CA MET A 887 2.51 -17.25 -14.51
C MET A 887 2.32 -17.04 -16.03
N PRO A 888 3.26 -16.42 -16.77
CA PRO A 888 3.07 -16.22 -18.21
C PRO A 888 3.01 -17.52 -19.00
N ARG A 889 3.74 -18.57 -18.57
CA ARG A 889 3.75 -19.87 -19.26
C ARG A 889 2.44 -20.62 -19.02
N LEU A 890 1.91 -20.56 -17.81
CA LEU A 890 0.62 -21.15 -17.45
C LEU A 890 -0.56 -20.45 -18.16
N LEU A 891 -0.49 -19.13 -18.34
CA LEU A 891 -1.56 -18.34 -18.99
C LEU A 891 -1.49 -18.34 -20.53
N LYS A 892 -0.32 -18.59 -21.14
CA LYS A 892 -0.13 -18.59 -22.61
C LYS A 892 -0.65 -19.85 -23.32
N ASP A 893 -1.03 -20.89 -22.58
CA ASP A 893 -1.47 -22.15 -23.17
C ASP A 893 -2.70 -21.94 -24.08
N SER A 894 -2.61 -22.39 -25.34
CA SER A 894 -3.68 -22.29 -26.33
C SER A 894 -4.95 -23.04 -25.92
N SER A 895 -4.82 -24.07 -25.07
CA SER A 895 -5.95 -24.84 -24.54
C SER A 895 -6.68 -24.13 -23.39
N GLN A 896 -6.13 -23.04 -22.84
CA GLN A 896 -6.60 -22.34 -21.64
C GLN A 896 -6.73 -23.23 -20.39
N GLU A 897 -6.20 -24.45 -20.39
CA GLU A 897 -6.32 -25.38 -19.26
C GLU A 897 -5.56 -24.88 -18.02
N GLY A 898 -4.48 -24.11 -18.21
CA GLY A 898 -3.73 -23.47 -17.14
C GLY A 898 -4.45 -22.31 -16.45
N TRP A 899 -5.59 -21.84 -16.98
CA TRP A 899 -6.28 -20.67 -16.43
C TRP A 899 -6.96 -20.97 -15.08
N VAL A 900 -7.66 -22.11 -14.95
CA VAL A 900 -8.30 -22.49 -13.68
C VAL A 900 -7.27 -22.65 -12.55
N PRO A 901 -6.15 -23.38 -12.73
CA PRO A 901 -5.08 -23.47 -11.74
C PRO A 901 -4.51 -22.10 -11.33
N MET A 902 -4.31 -21.17 -12.28
CA MET A 902 -3.84 -19.82 -11.96
C MET A 902 -4.89 -19.00 -11.20
N GLN A 903 -6.16 -19.15 -11.57
CA GLN A 903 -7.27 -18.48 -10.91
C GLN A 903 -7.42 -18.94 -9.45
N GLU A 904 -7.25 -20.23 -9.17
CA GLU A 904 -7.27 -20.77 -7.81
C GLU A 904 -6.20 -20.11 -6.93
N LEU A 905 -4.95 -20.01 -7.41
CA LEU A 905 -3.88 -19.33 -6.68
C LEU A 905 -4.19 -17.85 -6.43
N LEU A 906 -4.71 -17.13 -7.42
CA LEU A 906 -5.07 -15.72 -7.23
C LEU A 906 -6.24 -15.56 -6.25
N LEU A 907 -7.17 -16.52 -6.19
CA LEU A 907 -8.21 -16.53 -5.17
C LEU A 907 -7.65 -16.80 -3.77
N ASP A 908 -6.71 -17.74 -3.61
CA ASP A 908 -6.05 -17.98 -2.31
C ASP A 908 -5.42 -16.71 -1.77
N LEU A 909 -4.76 -15.93 -2.64
CA LEU A 909 -4.16 -14.65 -2.30
C LEU A 909 -5.23 -13.64 -1.83
N LEU A 910 -6.30 -13.50 -2.60
CA LEU A 910 -7.37 -12.55 -2.29
C LEU A 910 -8.11 -12.94 -1.01
N GLN A 911 -8.41 -14.22 -0.81
CA GLN A 911 -9.06 -14.73 0.41
C GLN A 911 -8.21 -14.48 1.66
N PHE A 912 -6.88 -14.60 1.54
CA PHE A 912 -5.97 -14.25 2.63
C PHE A 912 -5.99 -12.75 2.94
N LEU A 913 -6.03 -11.88 1.93
CA LEU A 913 -6.03 -10.42 2.11
C LEU A 913 -7.39 -9.85 2.52
N GLU A 914 -8.48 -10.51 2.14
CA GLU A 914 -9.87 -10.08 2.34
C GLU A 914 -10.18 -9.53 3.74
N PRO A 915 -9.91 -10.25 4.85
CA PRO A 915 -10.27 -9.76 6.18
C PRO A 915 -9.49 -8.50 6.59
N TYR A 916 -8.23 -8.39 6.17
CA TYR A 916 -7.39 -7.21 6.46
C TYR A 916 -7.81 -5.99 5.63
N LEU A 917 -8.21 -6.22 4.38
CA LEU A 917 -8.68 -5.18 3.47
C LEU A 917 -10.08 -4.67 3.88
N ARG A 918 -10.96 -5.55 4.37
CA ARG A 918 -12.29 -5.20 4.87
C ARG A 918 -12.23 -4.36 6.14
N SER A 919 -11.39 -4.77 7.10
CA SER A 919 -11.25 -4.08 8.40
C SER A 919 -10.36 -2.83 8.37
N VAL A 920 -9.70 -2.55 7.23
CA VAL A 920 -8.76 -1.42 7.05
C VAL A 920 -7.56 -1.48 8.03
N GLN A 921 -7.27 -2.66 8.61
CA GLN A 921 -6.15 -2.88 9.52
C GLN A 921 -4.86 -3.22 8.75
N LEU A 922 -4.33 -2.23 8.03
CA LEU A 922 -3.19 -2.42 7.12
C LEU A 922 -1.85 -2.15 7.82
N ASN A 923 -1.25 -3.20 8.40
CA ASN A 923 0.13 -3.15 8.88
C ASN A 923 1.14 -3.01 7.71
N PRO A 924 2.40 -2.62 7.94
CA PRO A 924 3.39 -2.42 6.87
C PRO A 924 3.56 -3.63 5.95
N SER A 925 3.53 -4.86 6.50
CA SER A 925 3.67 -6.11 5.76
C SER A 925 2.51 -6.34 4.78
N ILE A 926 1.27 -6.17 5.24
CA ILE A 926 0.06 -6.30 4.43
C ILE A 926 -0.01 -5.19 3.38
N ARG A 927 0.42 -3.96 3.69
CA ARG A 927 0.54 -2.88 2.67
C ARG A 927 1.51 -3.26 1.56
N MET A 928 2.63 -3.90 1.91
CA MET A 928 3.61 -4.37 0.93
C MET A 928 3.05 -5.52 0.09
N LEU A 929 2.38 -6.49 0.70
CA LEU A 929 1.67 -7.56 -0.01
C LEU A 929 0.60 -7.00 -0.96
N TYR A 930 -0.23 -6.06 -0.50
CA TYR A 930 -1.26 -5.42 -1.33
C TYR A 930 -0.67 -4.68 -2.54
N LYS A 931 0.44 -3.96 -2.36
CA LYS A 931 1.18 -3.34 -3.47
C LYS A 931 1.71 -4.39 -4.46
N GLY A 932 2.19 -5.52 -3.97
CA GLY A 932 2.57 -6.67 -4.79
C GLY A 932 1.39 -7.23 -5.59
N THR A 933 0.24 -7.44 -4.94
CA THR A 933 -1.01 -7.89 -5.59
C THR A 933 -1.44 -6.92 -6.69
N LEU A 934 -1.42 -5.61 -6.45
CA LEU A 934 -1.76 -4.61 -7.47
C LEU A 934 -0.83 -4.69 -8.69
N ARG A 935 0.48 -4.91 -8.49
CA ARG A 935 1.43 -5.08 -9.59
C ARG A 935 1.14 -6.34 -10.42
N ILE A 936 0.84 -7.46 -9.77
CA ILE A 936 0.49 -8.71 -10.45
C ILE A 936 -0.79 -8.52 -11.28
N PHE A 937 -1.82 -7.90 -10.70
CA PHE A 937 -3.08 -7.64 -11.39
C PHE A 937 -2.88 -6.65 -12.55
N LEU A 938 -2.03 -5.64 -12.42
CA LEU A 938 -1.67 -4.75 -13.53
C LEU A 938 -0.97 -5.50 -14.68
N VAL A 939 -0.05 -6.42 -14.36
CA VAL A 939 0.62 -7.25 -15.37
C VAL A 939 -0.41 -8.12 -16.11
N ILE A 940 -1.31 -8.79 -15.39
CA ILE A 940 -2.36 -9.64 -15.99
C ILE A 940 -3.38 -8.81 -16.80
N LEU A 941 -3.63 -7.55 -16.42
CA LEU A 941 -4.50 -6.68 -17.19
C LEU A 941 -3.87 -6.32 -18.55
N HIS A 942 -2.57 -6.05 -18.58
CA HIS A 942 -1.85 -5.69 -19.81
C HIS A 942 -1.53 -6.91 -20.67
N ASP A 943 -0.85 -7.88 -20.07
CA ASP A 943 -0.53 -9.19 -20.62
C ASP A 943 -1.70 -10.12 -20.27
N PHE A 944 -2.56 -10.69 -21.10
CA PHE A 944 -3.68 -11.58 -20.65
C PHE A 944 -5.00 -10.93 -20.11
N PRO A 945 -5.52 -9.81 -20.65
CA PRO A 945 -6.80 -9.25 -20.21
C PRO A 945 -8.00 -10.22 -20.39
N GLN A 946 -7.95 -11.14 -21.36
CA GLN A 946 -9.00 -12.15 -21.55
C GLN A 946 -9.23 -13.02 -20.32
N PHE A 947 -8.17 -13.29 -19.55
CA PHE A 947 -8.26 -14.06 -18.31
C PHE A 947 -9.17 -13.33 -17.30
N PHE A 948 -8.97 -12.01 -17.11
CA PHE A 948 -9.88 -11.23 -16.28
C PHE A 948 -11.29 -11.13 -16.88
N CYS A 949 -11.45 -11.03 -18.20
CA CYS A 949 -12.78 -11.02 -18.81
C CYS A 949 -13.62 -12.24 -18.41
N GLU A 950 -13.03 -13.45 -18.49
CA GLU A 950 -13.73 -14.72 -18.22
C GLU A 950 -13.91 -14.98 -16.72
N TYR A 951 -12.96 -14.58 -15.87
CA TYR A 951 -12.97 -14.87 -14.42
C TYR A 951 -13.31 -13.67 -13.51
N HIS A 952 -13.66 -12.50 -14.06
CA HIS A 952 -13.96 -11.30 -13.25
C HIS A 952 -14.98 -11.57 -12.12
N PHE A 953 -15.97 -12.43 -12.37
CA PHE A 953 -17.01 -12.78 -11.41
C PHE A 953 -16.44 -13.43 -10.14
N HIS A 954 -15.51 -14.38 -10.30
CA HIS A 954 -14.84 -15.04 -9.18
C HIS A 954 -14.03 -14.06 -8.33
N PHE A 955 -13.28 -13.17 -8.98
CA PHE A 955 -12.49 -12.16 -8.28
C PHE A 955 -13.37 -11.14 -7.55
N CYS A 956 -14.45 -10.68 -8.17
CA CYS A 956 -15.37 -9.72 -7.55
C CYS A 956 -16.14 -10.29 -6.35
N ASN A 957 -16.32 -11.61 -6.28
CA ASN A 957 -16.92 -12.27 -5.11
C ASN A 957 -16.02 -12.23 -3.86
N VAL A 958 -14.70 -12.16 -4.04
CA VAL A 958 -13.74 -12.16 -2.92
C VAL A 958 -13.21 -10.76 -2.63
N ILE A 959 -13.04 -9.90 -3.63
CA ILE A 959 -12.53 -8.53 -3.43
C ILE A 959 -13.57 -7.69 -2.67
N PRO A 960 -13.24 -7.11 -1.50
CA PRO A 960 -14.15 -6.24 -0.77
C PRO A 960 -14.62 -5.03 -1.59
N ASN A 961 -15.85 -4.54 -1.34
CA ASN A 961 -16.39 -3.37 -2.05
C ASN A 961 -15.60 -2.07 -1.79
N SER A 962 -14.87 -1.99 -0.67
CA SER A 962 -13.96 -0.89 -0.35
C SER A 962 -12.70 -0.88 -1.23
N CYS A 963 -12.31 -2.02 -1.83
CA CYS A 963 -11.10 -2.17 -2.64
C CYS A 963 -11.34 -1.77 -4.10
N ILE A 964 -11.75 -0.52 -4.29
CA ILE A 964 -12.25 -0.01 -5.58
C ILE A 964 -11.18 -0.12 -6.68
N GLN A 965 -9.93 0.29 -6.40
CA GLN A 965 -8.86 0.26 -7.41
C GLN A 965 -8.55 -1.17 -7.89
N LEU A 966 -8.42 -2.12 -6.95
CA LEU A 966 -8.14 -3.53 -7.28
C LEU A 966 -9.28 -4.13 -8.11
N ARG A 967 -10.53 -3.79 -7.78
CA ARG A 967 -11.70 -4.21 -8.54
C ARG A 967 -11.75 -3.57 -9.93
N ASN A 968 -11.44 -2.28 -10.03
CA ASN A 968 -11.38 -1.58 -11.32
C ASN A 968 -10.33 -2.19 -12.25
N LEU A 969 -9.19 -2.68 -11.76
CA LEU A 969 -8.22 -3.41 -12.58
C LEU A 969 -8.85 -4.62 -13.26
N VAL A 970 -9.63 -5.42 -12.53
CA VAL A 970 -10.30 -6.61 -13.06
C VAL A 970 -11.42 -6.21 -14.03
N LEU A 971 -12.26 -5.24 -13.65
CA LEU A 971 -13.44 -4.84 -14.44
C LEU A 971 -13.11 -4.02 -15.68
N SER A 972 -11.94 -3.39 -15.74
CA SER A 972 -11.46 -2.65 -16.92
C SER A 972 -10.85 -3.55 -17.98
N ALA A 973 -10.73 -4.86 -17.73
CA ALA A 973 -10.23 -5.80 -18.73
C ALA A 973 -11.22 -5.98 -19.89
N PHE A 974 -10.69 -6.04 -21.12
CA PHE A 974 -11.47 -6.25 -22.34
C PHE A 974 -10.71 -7.11 -23.36
N PRO A 975 -11.39 -7.80 -24.29
CA PRO A 975 -10.73 -8.64 -25.28
C PRO A 975 -9.76 -7.84 -26.16
N ARG A 976 -8.52 -8.33 -26.36
CA ARG A 976 -7.48 -7.60 -27.12
C ARG A 976 -7.83 -7.30 -28.57
N SER A 977 -8.69 -8.12 -29.18
CA SER A 977 -9.15 -7.92 -30.56
C SER A 977 -10.17 -6.79 -30.69
N MET A 978 -10.75 -6.32 -29.58
CA MET A 978 -11.77 -5.29 -29.57
C MET A 978 -11.11 -3.90 -29.56
N LYS A 979 -11.59 -3.02 -30.44
CA LYS A 979 -11.27 -1.60 -30.40
C LYS A 979 -12.36 -0.88 -29.61
N LEU A 980 -12.01 -0.39 -28.43
CA LEU A 980 -12.96 0.34 -27.59
C LEU A 980 -13.27 1.71 -28.21
N PRO A 981 -14.55 2.05 -28.46
CA PRO A 981 -14.96 3.41 -28.79
C PRO A 981 -14.63 4.34 -27.62
N ASP A 982 -14.16 5.55 -27.88
CA ASP A 982 -13.95 6.52 -26.80
C ASP A 982 -15.31 6.94 -26.21
N PRO A 983 -15.58 6.70 -24.90
CA PRO A 983 -16.82 7.14 -24.23
C PRO A 983 -17.14 8.63 -24.37
N LEU A 984 -16.15 9.44 -24.67
CA LEU A 984 -16.23 10.90 -24.72
C LEU A 984 -16.57 11.43 -26.11
N THR A 985 -16.59 10.56 -27.11
CA THR A 985 -16.95 10.92 -28.48
C THR A 985 -18.33 11.62 -28.48
N PRO A 986 -18.42 12.86 -29.00
CA PRO A 986 -19.68 13.61 -28.97
C PRO A 986 -20.75 12.86 -29.76
N ASN A 987 -21.95 12.73 -29.19
CA ASN A 987 -23.08 12.02 -29.78
C ASN A 987 -22.82 10.54 -30.11
N LEU A 988 -21.96 9.86 -29.34
CA LEU A 988 -21.79 8.41 -29.44
C LEU A 988 -23.13 7.71 -29.23
N LYS A 989 -23.65 7.08 -30.28
CA LYS A 989 -24.87 6.26 -30.20
C LYS A 989 -24.48 4.84 -29.85
N VAL A 990 -24.48 4.54 -28.55
CA VAL A 990 -24.14 3.22 -28.00
C VAL A 990 -25.02 2.12 -28.61
N ASP A 991 -26.29 2.42 -28.88
CA ASP A 991 -27.28 1.50 -29.46
C ASP A 991 -26.92 1.01 -30.87
N LEU A 992 -26.01 1.70 -31.57
CA LEU A 992 -25.57 1.35 -32.92
C LEU A 992 -24.31 0.46 -32.95
N LEU A 993 -23.67 0.25 -31.80
CA LEU A 993 -22.47 -0.57 -31.72
C LEU A 993 -22.83 -2.05 -31.95
N PRO A 994 -22.19 -2.76 -32.89
CA PRO A 994 -22.49 -4.17 -33.13
C PRO A 994 -22.18 -5.05 -31.91
N GLU A 995 -21.16 -4.70 -31.13
CA GLU A 995 -20.66 -5.46 -29.99
C GLU A 995 -21.67 -5.56 -28.84
N ILE A 996 -22.67 -4.66 -28.75
CA ILE A 996 -23.70 -4.71 -27.70
C ILE A 996 -24.65 -5.90 -27.85
N ARG A 997 -24.59 -6.62 -28.98
CA ARG A 997 -25.37 -7.84 -29.19
C ARG A 997 -24.62 -9.07 -28.68
N ASP A 998 -23.30 -8.97 -28.51
CA ASP A 998 -22.47 -10.10 -28.14
C ASP A 998 -22.51 -10.33 -26.63
N THR A 999 -22.85 -11.56 -26.24
CA THR A 999 -22.81 -11.99 -24.84
C THR A 999 -21.36 -12.20 -24.39
N PRO A 1000 -20.94 -11.59 -23.26
CA PRO A 1000 -19.58 -11.79 -22.77
C PRO A 1000 -19.39 -13.24 -22.31
N ARG A 1001 -18.22 -13.82 -22.59
CA ARG A 1001 -17.85 -15.14 -22.06
C ARG A 1001 -17.54 -14.99 -20.57
N ILE A 1002 -18.34 -15.64 -19.72
CA ILE A 1002 -18.13 -15.65 -18.27
C ILE A 1002 -18.12 -17.11 -17.82
N ARG A 1003 -16.96 -17.60 -17.39
CA ARG A 1003 -16.89 -18.89 -16.68
C ARG A 1003 -17.47 -18.61 -15.31
N SER A 1004 -18.74 -18.96 -15.10
CA SER A 1004 -19.51 -18.61 -13.90
C SER A 1004 -19.78 -19.85 -13.07
N TYR A 1005 -19.61 -19.71 -11.76
CA TYR A 1005 -20.07 -20.70 -10.79
C TYR A 1005 -21.26 -20.12 -10.03
N LEU A 1006 -22.48 -20.46 -10.46
CA LEU A 1006 -23.75 -20.01 -9.84
C LEU A 1006 -24.08 -20.82 -8.56
N GLU A 1007 -23.10 -21.48 -7.96
CA GLU A 1007 -23.29 -22.37 -6.81
C GLU A 1007 -24.11 -21.72 -5.66
N PRO A 1008 -23.92 -20.44 -5.27
CA PRO A 1008 -24.74 -19.80 -4.23
C PRO A 1008 -26.25 -19.76 -4.54
N LEU A 1009 -26.61 -19.65 -5.82
CA LEU A 1009 -28.00 -19.66 -6.28
C LEU A 1009 -28.60 -21.08 -6.32
N PHE A 1010 -27.77 -22.08 -6.57
CA PHE A 1010 -28.18 -23.49 -6.57
C PHE A 1010 -28.33 -24.03 -5.15
N LEU A 1011 -27.37 -23.71 -4.26
CA LEU A 1011 -27.41 -24.10 -2.85
C LEU A 1011 -28.58 -23.46 -2.10
N SER A 1012 -29.03 -22.27 -2.50
CA SER A 1012 -30.19 -21.61 -1.91
C SER A 1012 -31.55 -22.05 -2.50
N SER A 1013 -31.58 -22.98 -3.47
CA SER A 1013 -32.79 -23.38 -4.24
C SER A 1013 -33.53 -22.24 -4.97
N LEU A 1014 -32.95 -21.03 -4.97
CA LEU A 1014 -33.56 -19.81 -5.51
C LEU A 1014 -33.56 -19.77 -7.03
N LYS A 1015 -32.59 -20.42 -7.69
CA LYS A 1015 -32.49 -20.39 -9.16
C LYS A 1015 -33.75 -20.93 -9.84
N LEU A 1016 -34.25 -22.08 -9.39
CA LEU A 1016 -35.46 -22.69 -9.94
C LEU A 1016 -36.70 -21.80 -9.70
N LYS A 1017 -36.86 -21.28 -8.47
CA LYS A 1017 -37.96 -20.37 -8.13
C LYS A 1017 -37.93 -19.08 -8.94
N MET A 1018 -36.75 -18.52 -9.15
CA MET A 1018 -36.54 -17.34 -9.98
C MET A 1018 -36.87 -17.62 -11.44
N ASP A 1019 -36.42 -18.75 -12.00
CA ASP A 1019 -36.71 -19.11 -13.39
C ASP A 1019 -38.21 -19.35 -13.62
N LEU A 1020 -38.91 -19.91 -12.61
CA LEU A 1020 -40.38 -20.04 -12.61
C LEU A 1020 -41.08 -18.68 -12.54
N TYR A 1021 -40.63 -17.78 -11.66
CA TYR A 1021 -41.17 -16.42 -11.57
C TYR A 1021 -40.96 -15.62 -12.86
N ILE A 1022 -39.78 -15.73 -13.50
CA ILE A 1022 -39.48 -15.03 -14.76
C ILE A 1022 -40.39 -15.53 -15.90
N LYS A 1023 -40.76 -16.82 -15.91
CA LYS A 1023 -41.69 -17.38 -16.89
C LYS A 1023 -43.13 -17.00 -16.60
N ASN A 1024 -43.59 -17.16 -15.35
CA ASN A 1024 -44.97 -16.93 -14.93
C ASN A 1024 -45.04 -16.09 -13.62
N PRO A 1025 -44.92 -14.75 -13.69
CA PRO A 1025 -44.90 -13.89 -12.50
C PRO A 1025 -46.19 -13.96 -11.68
N ARG A 1026 -47.33 -14.19 -12.35
CA ARG A 1026 -48.68 -14.23 -11.73
C ARG A 1026 -48.90 -15.46 -10.83
N GLU A 1027 -48.18 -16.55 -11.07
CA GLU A 1027 -48.33 -17.80 -10.31
C GLU A 1027 -47.48 -17.80 -9.02
N HIS A 1028 -46.50 -16.91 -8.90
CA HIS A 1028 -45.56 -16.86 -7.78
C HIS A 1028 -45.44 -15.44 -7.16
N PRO A 1029 -46.54 -14.84 -6.65
CA PRO A 1029 -46.53 -13.46 -6.15
C PRO A 1029 -45.66 -13.26 -4.90
N ASN A 1030 -45.49 -14.29 -4.07
CA ASN A 1030 -44.70 -14.24 -2.85
C ASN A 1030 -43.19 -14.37 -3.08
N PHE A 1031 -42.75 -14.61 -4.32
CA PHE A 1031 -41.34 -14.82 -4.61
C PHE A 1031 -40.47 -13.62 -4.24
N LEU A 1032 -40.95 -12.39 -4.51
CA LEU A 1032 -40.18 -11.17 -4.25
C LEU A 1032 -39.95 -10.90 -2.76
N SER A 1033 -40.92 -11.24 -1.91
CA SER A 1033 -40.77 -11.13 -0.45
C SER A 1033 -39.88 -12.23 0.12
N GLU A 1034 -40.00 -13.46 -0.40
CA GLU A 1034 -39.11 -14.58 -0.05
C GLU A 1034 -37.65 -14.29 -0.45
N LEU A 1035 -37.45 -13.71 -1.63
CA LEU A 1035 -36.13 -13.31 -2.14
C LEU A 1035 -35.46 -12.30 -1.20
N LEU A 1036 -36.20 -11.32 -0.68
CA LEU A 1036 -35.67 -10.32 0.23
C LEU A 1036 -35.17 -10.95 1.55
N GLN A 1037 -35.88 -11.96 2.05
CA GLN A 1037 -35.47 -12.71 3.25
C GLN A 1037 -34.24 -13.59 2.97
N ASN A 1038 -34.22 -14.31 1.85
CA ASN A 1038 -33.13 -15.22 1.50
C ASN A 1038 -31.81 -14.51 1.13
N LEU A 1039 -31.85 -13.20 0.83
CA LEU A 1039 -30.65 -12.38 0.61
C LEU A 1039 -29.92 -12.03 1.92
N LYS A 1040 -30.57 -12.23 3.08
CA LYS A 1040 -29.99 -12.01 4.41
C LYS A 1040 -29.46 -13.33 4.98
N PHE A 1041 -28.39 -13.28 5.76
CA PHE A 1041 -27.96 -14.43 6.55
C PHE A 1041 -28.96 -14.69 7.68
N SER A 1042 -29.34 -15.95 7.87
CA SER A 1042 -30.28 -16.36 8.93
C SER A 1042 -29.57 -16.53 10.27
N SER A 1043 -28.27 -16.82 10.28
CA SER A 1043 -27.52 -17.09 11.50
C SER A 1043 -26.74 -15.85 11.99
N PRO A 1044 -26.75 -15.53 13.30
CA PRO A 1044 -25.98 -14.41 13.86
C PRO A 1044 -24.46 -14.57 13.67
N GLU A 1045 -23.96 -15.81 13.70
CA GLU A 1045 -22.54 -16.13 13.51
C GLU A 1045 -22.03 -15.77 12.10
N GLU A 1046 -22.84 -16.00 11.06
CA GLU A 1046 -22.51 -15.61 9.69
C GLU A 1046 -22.49 -14.09 9.53
N ILE A 1047 -23.34 -13.37 10.25
CA ILE A 1047 -23.40 -11.90 10.24
C ILE A 1047 -22.14 -11.32 10.88
N GLU A 1048 -21.67 -11.86 12.01
CA GLU A 1048 -20.42 -11.42 12.64
C GLU A 1048 -19.21 -11.74 11.76
N ARG A 1049 -19.13 -12.97 11.22
CA ARG A 1049 -18.02 -13.41 10.36
C ARG A 1049 -17.93 -12.58 9.08
N ASN A 1050 -19.06 -12.25 8.46
CA ASN A 1050 -19.08 -11.45 7.25
C ASN A 1050 -19.10 -9.94 7.53
N SER A 1051 -19.33 -9.52 8.79
CA SER A 1051 -19.52 -8.13 9.21
C SER A 1051 -20.69 -7.42 8.49
N THR A 1052 -21.56 -8.18 7.83
CA THR A 1052 -22.72 -7.69 7.07
C THR A 1052 -23.86 -8.68 7.24
N LYS A 1053 -25.10 -8.16 7.25
CA LYS A 1053 -26.31 -8.99 7.32
C LYS A 1053 -26.64 -9.71 6.01
N PHE A 1054 -25.93 -9.39 4.93
CA PHE A 1054 -26.27 -9.74 3.57
C PHE A 1054 -25.26 -10.71 2.95
N ASN A 1055 -25.77 -11.68 2.19
CA ASN A 1055 -24.95 -12.60 1.43
C ASN A 1055 -24.51 -11.95 0.10
N ILE A 1056 -23.34 -11.30 0.10
CA ILE A 1056 -22.83 -10.55 -1.07
C ILE A 1056 -22.67 -11.44 -2.32
N PRO A 1057 -22.05 -12.63 -2.26
CA PRO A 1057 -21.99 -13.53 -3.42
C PRO A 1057 -23.36 -13.89 -4.01
N LEU A 1058 -24.41 -13.97 -3.18
CA LEU A 1058 -25.77 -14.21 -3.66
C LEU A 1058 -26.32 -13.02 -4.45
N PHE A 1059 -26.04 -11.78 -4.04
CA PHE A 1059 -26.37 -10.59 -4.85
C PHE A 1059 -25.68 -10.61 -6.22
N HIS A 1060 -24.38 -10.90 -6.26
CA HIS A 1060 -23.65 -11.01 -7.53
C HIS A 1060 -24.24 -12.09 -8.43
N SER A 1061 -24.53 -13.27 -7.87
CA SER A 1061 -25.10 -14.41 -8.60
C SER A 1061 -26.51 -14.12 -9.09
N LEU A 1062 -27.37 -13.52 -8.26
CA LEU A 1062 -28.74 -13.12 -8.61
C LEU A 1062 -28.74 -12.16 -9.80
N VAL A 1063 -27.92 -11.10 -9.72
CA VAL A 1063 -27.82 -10.10 -10.79
C VAL A 1063 -27.40 -10.79 -12.09
N LEU A 1064 -26.34 -11.60 -12.05
CA LEU A 1064 -25.81 -12.29 -13.23
C LEU A 1064 -26.78 -13.32 -13.81
N ALA A 1065 -27.64 -13.95 -13.00
CA ALA A 1065 -28.59 -14.96 -13.46
C ALA A 1065 -29.89 -14.35 -14.02
N ALA A 1066 -30.35 -13.21 -13.49
CA ALA A 1066 -31.61 -12.56 -13.88
C ALA A 1066 -31.49 -11.67 -15.13
N GLY A 1067 -30.30 -11.11 -15.42
CA GLY A 1067 -30.11 -10.24 -16.58
C GLY A 1067 -30.15 -10.96 -17.94
N PRO A 1068 -29.37 -12.04 -18.14
CA PRO A 1068 -29.28 -12.72 -19.43
C PRO A 1068 -30.59 -13.36 -19.91
N SER A 1069 -31.53 -13.70 -19.03
CA SER A 1069 -32.83 -14.29 -19.41
C SER A 1069 -33.74 -13.36 -20.23
N VAL A 1070 -33.41 -12.07 -20.32
CA VAL A 1070 -34.14 -11.05 -21.09
C VAL A 1070 -33.46 -10.75 -22.42
N ILE A 1071 -32.20 -11.18 -22.60
CA ILE A 1071 -31.43 -10.93 -23.81
C ILE A 1071 -31.85 -12.00 -24.85
N PRO A 1072 -32.57 -11.63 -25.93
CA PRO A 1072 -33.05 -12.62 -26.89
C PRO A 1072 -31.86 -13.33 -27.55
N GLU A 1073 -31.94 -14.66 -27.64
CA GLU A 1073 -31.03 -15.43 -28.51
C GLU A 1073 -31.14 -14.86 -29.93
N SER A 1074 -29.99 -14.51 -30.48
CA SER A 1074 -29.80 -13.77 -31.73
C SER A 1074 -30.70 -14.25 -32.88
N SER A 1075 -31.67 -13.43 -33.28
CA SER A 1075 -32.19 -13.39 -34.66
C SER A 1075 -31.61 -12.14 -35.35
N PRO A 1076 -31.03 -12.25 -36.56
CA PRO A 1076 -30.16 -11.21 -37.14
C PRO A 1076 -30.89 -9.97 -37.68
N THR A 1077 -32.22 -9.91 -37.63
CA THR A 1077 -33.03 -8.93 -38.39
C THR A 1077 -33.84 -7.93 -37.55
N SER A 1078 -33.82 -8.00 -36.22
CA SER A 1078 -34.51 -7.02 -35.36
C SER A 1078 -33.52 -6.03 -34.73
N SER A 1079 -33.80 -4.73 -34.85
CA SER A 1079 -33.11 -3.69 -34.07
C SER A 1079 -33.30 -3.97 -32.58
N PRO A 1080 -32.24 -3.89 -31.73
CA PRO A 1080 -32.39 -4.05 -30.29
C PRO A 1080 -33.27 -2.91 -29.78
N SER A 1081 -34.54 -3.22 -29.48
CA SER A 1081 -35.40 -2.30 -28.74
C SER A 1081 -34.78 -2.08 -27.36
N PRO A 1082 -34.69 -0.84 -26.86
CA PRO A 1082 -34.23 -0.62 -25.50
C PRO A 1082 -35.17 -1.38 -24.53
N PRO A 1083 -34.66 -1.99 -23.45
CA PRO A 1083 -35.46 -2.70 -22.46
C PRO A 1083 -36.26 -1.71 -21.57
N HIS A 1084 -36.98 -0.78 -22.20
CA HIS A 1084 -37.79 0.26 -21.57
C HIS A 1084 -39.20 -0.22 -21.18
N SER A 1085 -39.55 -1.49 -21.43
CA SER A 1085 -40.80 -2.03 -20.91
C SER A 1085 -40.64 -2.30 -19.41
N SER A 1086 -41.29 -1.46 -18.61
CA SER A 1086 -41.48 -1.62 -17.16
C SER A 1086 -42.16 -2.93 -16.74
N SER A 1087 -42.55 -3.78 -17.71
CA SER A 1087 -43.28 -5.04 -17.53
C SER A 1087 -42.41 -6.29 -17.62
N LEU A 1088 -41.08 -6.16 -17.76
CA LEU A 1088 -40.19 -7.32 -17.81
C LEU A 1088 -39.93 -7.87 -16.39
N PRO A 1089 -40.16 -9.16 -16.11
CA PRO A 1089 -40.06 -9.70 -14.75
C PRO A 1089 -38.71 -9.47 -14.06
N PRO A 1090 -37.54 -9.55 -14.73
CA PRO A 1090 -36.26 -9.21 -14.10
C PRO A 1090 -36.11 -7.73 -13.73
N MET A 1091 -36.75 -6.83 -14.47
CA MET A 1091 -36.79 -5.41 -14.12
C MET A 1091 -37.67 -5.18 -12.88
N GLU A 1092 -38.77 -5.93 -12.75
CA GLU A 1092 -39.60 -5.92 -11.55
C GLU A 1092 -38.81 -6.41 -10.32
N ILE A 1093 -38.00 -7.46 -10.45
CA ILE A 1093 -37.09 -7.93 -9.39
C ILE A 1093 -36.15 -6.80 -8.95
N PHE A 1094 -35.45 -6.16 -9.89
CA PHE A 1094 -34.50 -5.09 -9.54
C PHE A 1094 -35.20 -3.85 -8.96
N LYS A 1095 -36.36 -3.44 -9.49
CA LYS A 1095 -37.16 -2.33 -8.96
C LYS A 1095 -37.65 -2.65 -7.55
N TYR A 1096 -38.20 -3.84 -7.32
CA TYR A 1096 -38.69 -4.27 -6.01
C TYR A 1096 -37.56 -4.32 -4.97
N LEU A 1097 -36.41 -4.91 -5.31
CA LEU A 1097 -35.27 -4.98 -4.39
C LEU A 1097 -34.69 -3.59 -4.11
N CYS A 1098 -34.57 -2.73 -5.12
CA CYS A 1098 -34.08 -1.36 -4.94
C CYS A 1098 -34.98 -0.56 -3.97
N LEU A 1099 -36.31 -0.73 -4.07
CA LEU A 1099 -37.26 -0.02 -3.21
C LEU A 1099 -37.31 -0.58 -1.78
N ASN A 1100 -37.31 -1.91 -1.63
CA ASN A 1100 -37.57 -2.55 -0.34
C ASN A 1100 -36.32 -2.92 0.48
N LEU A 1101 -35.12 -2.90 -0.12
CA LEU A 1101 -33.89 -3.12 0.64
C LEU A 1101 -33.49 -1.89 1.46
N GLU A 1102 -32.95 -2.17 2.65
CA GLU A 1102 -32.27 -1.18 3.49
C GLU A 1102 -31.05 -0.57 2.75
N PRO A 1103 -30.59 0.64 3.14
CA PRO A 1103 -29.49 1.34 2.47
C PRO A 1103 -28.23 0.49 2.23
N GLU A 1104 -27.88 -0.39 3.17
CA GLU A 1104 -26.75 -1.32 3.06
C GLU A 1104 -26.98 -2.40 1.99
N GLY A 1105 -28.13 -3.07 2.01
CA GLY A 1105 -28.48 -4.09 1.00
C GLY A 1105 -28.61 -3.49 -0.40
N ARG A 1106 -29.16 -2.27 -0.49
CA ARG A 1106 -29.24 -1.53 -1.75
C ARG A 1106 -27.84 -1.21 -2.30
N TYR A 1107 -26.90 -0.83 -1.44
CA TYR A 1107 -25.52 -0.59 -1.85
C TYR A 1107 -24.87 -1.85 -2.47
N TYR A 1108 -25.09 -3.04 -1.90
CA TYR A 1108 -24.59 -4.28 -2.49
C TYR A 1108 -25.28 -4.66 -3.81
N LEU A 1109 -26.59 -4.46 -3.92
CA LEU A 1109 -27.33 -4.66 -5.17
C LEU A 1109 -26.77 -3.76 -6.29
N LEU A 1110 -26.64 -2.46 -6.02
CA LEU A 1110 -26.14 -1.48 -6.99
C LEU A 1110 -24.69 -1.77 -7.38
N ASN A 1111 -23.83 -2.18 -6.43
CA ASN A 1111 -22.48 -2.62 -6.72
C ASN A 1111 -22.46 -3.89 -7.61
N SER A 1112 -23.40 -4.81 -7.40
CA SER A 1112 -23.54 -6.03 -8.21
C SER A 1112 -23.91 -5.71 -9.66
N ILE A 1113 -24.81 -4.75 -9.87
CA ILE A 1113 -25.17 -4.23 -11.19
C ILE A 1113 -23.96 -3.51 -11.82
N ALA A 1114 -23.29 -2.64 -11.06
CA ALA A 1114 -22.13 -1.88 -11.52
C ALA A 1114 -20.93 -2.78 -11.90
N ASN A 1115 -20.79 -3.97 -11.32
CA ASN A 1115 -19.76 -4.95 -11.71
C ASN A 1115 -19.93 -5.45 -13.17
N GLN A 1116 -21.12 -5.32 -13.74
CA GLN A 1116 -21.40 -5.73 -15.11
C GLN A 1116 -21.15 -4.63 -16.14
N LEU A 1117 -20.91 -3.38 -15.70
CA LEU A 1117 -20.62 -2.24 -16.56
C LEU A 1117 -19.15 -2.24 -17.01
N ARG A 1118 -18.79 -3.12 -17.94
CA ARG A 1118 -17.39 -3.40 -18.35
C ARG A 1118 -17.07 -2.85 -19.74
N TYR A 1119 -16.70 -3.69 -20.70
CA TYR A 1119 -16.49 -3.29 -22.10
C TYR A 1119 -17.79 -3.40 -22.91
N PRO A 1120 -17.88 -2.88 -24.15
CA PRO A 1120 -19.07 -3.04 -24.99
C PRO A 1120 -19.47 -4.51 -25.16
N ASN A 1121 -20.61 -4.88 -24.59
CA ASN A 1121 -21.24 -6.20 -24.69
C ASN A 1121 -22.71 -6.10 -24.27
N SER A 1122 -23.48 -7.16 -24.50
CA SER A 1122 -24.92 -7.18 -24.20
C SER A 1122 -25.26 -7.01 -22.73
N HIS A 1123 -24.45 -7.54 -21.81
CA HIS A 1123 -24.65 -7.33 -20.38
C HIS A 1123 -24.43 -5.87 -20.01
N THR A 1124 -23.33 -5.27 -20.47
CA THR A 1124 -22.98 -3.88 -20.16
C THR A 1124 -24.06 -2.92 -20.66
N TYR A 1125 -24.58 -3.16 -21.87
CA TYR A 1125 -25.70 -2.39 -22.41
C TYR A 1125 -26.97 -2.56 -21.56
N TYR A 1126 -27.35 -3.82 -21.26
CA TYR A 1126 -28.53 -4.12 -20.44
C TYR A 1126 -28.45 -3.47 -19.04
N TYR A 1127 -27.38 -3.69 -18.29
CA TYR A 1127 -27.24 -3.15 -16.93
C TYR A 1127 -27.03 -1.64 -16.90
N SER A 1128 -26.49 -1.03 -17.97
CA SER A 1128 -26.48 0.43 -18.12
C SER A 1128 -27.92 0.96 -18.18
N CYS A 1129 -28.77 0.34 -18.99
CA CYS A 1129 -30.19 0.68 -19.07
C CYS A 1129 -30.93 0.44 -17.74
N VAL A 1130 -30.66 -0.68 -17.05
CA VAL A 1130 -31.24 -0.96 -15.72
C VAL A 1130 -30.85 0.13 -14.72
N MET A 1131 -29.57 0.51 -14.66
CA MET A 1131 -29.10 1.53 -13.71
C MET A 1131 -29.78 2.89 -13.97
N LEU A 1132 -29.87 3.30 -15.24
CA LEU A 1132 -30.53 4.55 -15.64
C LEU A 1132 -32.04 4.52 -15.40
N TYR A 1133 -32.70 3.37 -15.61
CA TYR A 1133 -34.11 3.17 -15.31
C TYR A 1133 -34.40 3.27 -13.81
N LEU A 1134 -33.60 2.58 -12.97
CA LEU A 1134 -33.73 2.65 -11.52
C LEU A 1134 -33.54 4.08 -10.99
N PHE A 1135 -32.68 4.88 -11.62
CA PHE A 1135 -32.51 6.30 -11.28
C PHE A 1135 -33.75 7.13 -11.64
N ALA A 1136 -34.30 6.94 -12.85
CA ALA A 1136 -35.46 7.68 -13.33
C ALA A 1136 -36.75 7.36 -12.56
N GLU A 1137 -36.96 6.08 -12.22
CA GLU A 1137 -38.16 5.57 -11.54
C GLU A 1137 -38.07 5.61 -10.00
N ALA A 1138 -36.94 6.07 -9.45
CA ALA A 1138 -36.76 6.16 -8.01
C ALA A 1138 -37.73 7.19 -7.40
N PRO A 1139 -38.57 6.81 -6.43
CA PRO A 1139 -39.50 7.72 -5.77
C PRO A 1139 -38.83 8.65 -4.75
N SER A 1140 -37.60 8.33 -4.33
CA SER A 1140 -36.85 9.06 -3.30
C SER A 1140 -35.48 9.46 -3.81
N GLU A 1141 -35.06 10.70 -3.51
CA GLU A 1141 -33.72 11.20 -3.85
C GLU A 1141 -32.60 10.39 -3.17
N ILE A 1142 -32.87 9.71 -2.05
CA ILE A 1142 -31.89 8.85 -1.36
C ILE A 1142 -31.42 7.70 -2.26
N ILE A 1143 -32.32 7.12 -3.07
CA ILE A 1143 -31.97 6.04 -4.00
C ILE A 1143 -31.12 6.60 -5.15
N GLN A 1144 -31.49 7.78 -5.66
CA GLN A 1144 -30.76 8.48 -6.73
C GLN A 1144 -29.34 8.86 -6.27
N GLU A 1145 -29.20 9.34 -5.03
CA GLU A 1145 -27.93 9.62 -4.39
C GLU A 1145 -27.07 8.36 -4.27
N GLN A 1146 -27.63 7.24 -3.80
CA GLN A 1146 -26.90 5.98 -3.67
C GLN A 1146 -26.43 5.41 -5.02
N ILE A 1147 -27.26 5.49 -6.07
CA ILE A 1147 -26.86 5.12 -7.45
C ILE A 1147 -25.67 5.98 -7.88
N THR A 1148 -25.78 7.29 -7.68
CA THR A 1148 -24.73 8.24 -8.04
C THR A 1148 -23.44 7.96 -7.27
N ARG A 1149 -23.54 7.69 -5.96
CA ARG A 1149 -22.39 7.35 -5.10
C ARG A 1149 -21.64 6.13 -5.61
N VAL A 1150 -22.34 5.04 -5.96
CA VAL A 1150 -21.71 3.81 -6.47
C VAL A 1150 -21.00 4.04 -7.81
N LEU A 1151 -21.55 4.90 -8.68
CA LEU A 1151 -20.88 5.25 -9.94
C LEU A 1151 -19.65 6.12 -9.69
N VAL A 1152 -19.77 7.15 -8.85
CA VAL A 1152 -18.70 8.11 -8.59
C VAL A 1152 -17.55 7.50 -7.81
N GLU A 1153 -17.82 6.72 -6.76
CA GLU A 1153 -16.75 6.10 -5.95
C GLU A 1153 -15.84 5.22 -6.80
N ARG A 1154 -16.35 4.64 -7.90
CA ARG A 1154 -15.59 3.86 -8.89
C ARG A 1154 -14.83 4.70 -9.91
N LEU A 1155 -15.14 6.00 -10.05
CA LEU A 1155 -14.47 6.94 -10.95
C LEU A 1155 -13.44 7.85 -10.27
N VAL A 1156 -13.52 8.01 -8.94
CA VAL A 1156 -12.55 8.80 -8.15
C VAL A 1156 -11.13 8.20 -8.12
N PRO A 1157 -10.93 6.86 -7.99
CA PRO A 1157 -9.61 6.26 -7.96
C PRO A 1157 -8.83 6.45 -9.27
N HIS A 1158 -7.51 6.26 -9.21
CA HIS A 1158 -6.65 6.28 -10.38
C HIS A 1158 -7.11 5.27 -11.45
N ARG A 1159 -6.89 5.62 -12.72
CA ARG A 1159 -7.12 4.77 -13.89
C ARG A 1159 -6.45 3.39 -13.71
N PRO A 1160 -7.01 2.31 -14.28
CA PRO A 1160 -8.06 2.28 -15.30
C PRO A 1160 -9.49 2.33 -14.76
N HIS A 1161 -10.42 2.78 -15.61
CA HIS A 1161 -11.87 2.80 -15.34
C HIS A 1161 -12.60 1.93 -16.37
N PRO A 1162 -13.62 1.14 -15.97
CA PRO A 1162 -14.42 0.37 -16.91
C PRO A 1162 -15.17 1.26 -17.91
N TRP A 1163 -15.23 0.85 -19.18
CA TRP A 1163 -15.82 1.63 -20.27
C TRP A 1163 -17.33 1.91 -20.05
N GLY A 1164 -18.09 0.88 -19.70
CA GLY A 1164 -19.53 0.94 -19.49
C GLY A 1164 -19.89 1.81 -18.29
N LEU A 1165 -19.07 1.79 -17.24
CA LEU A 1165 -19.24 2.66 -16.08
C LEU A 1165 -19.18 4.14 -16.48
N LEU A 1166 -18.20 4.51 -17.32
CA LEU A 1166 -18.07 5.87 -17.86
C LEU A 1166 -19.28 6.23 -18.74
N ILE A 1167 -19.69 5.34 -19.64
CA ILE A 1167 -20.85 5.56 -20.52
C ILE A 1167 -22.13 5.81 -19.71
N THR A 1168 -22.43 4.96 -18.73
CA THR A 1168 -23.62 5.10 -17.89
C THR A 1168 -23.60 6.41 -17.11
N PHE A 1169 -22.43 6.79 -16.57
CA PHE A 1169 -22.29 8.04 -15.82
C PHE A 1169 -22.40 9.29 -16.73
N ILE A 1170 -21.80 9.26 -17.92
CA ILE A 1170 -21.90 10.35 -18.91
C ILE A 1170 -23.34 10.53 -19.35
N GLU A 1171 -24.07 9.45 -19.63
CA GLU A 1171 -25.48 9.48 -20.02
C GLU A 1171 -26.35 10.08 -18.91
N LEU A 1172 -26.12 9.66 -17.66
CA LEU A 1172 -26.82 10.18 -16.48
C LEU A 1172 -26.65 11.71 -16.33
N MET A 1173 -25.43 12.22 -16.58
CA MET A 1173 -25.14 13.65 -16.43
C MET A 1173 -25.60 14.50 -17.63
N LYS A 1174 -25.55 13.97 -18.86
CA LYS A 1174 -25.82 14.72 -20.09
C LYS A 1174 -27.30 14.73 -20.48
N ASN A 1175 -28.02 13.65 -20.21
CA ASN A 1175 -29.39 13.53 -20.68
C ASN A 1175 -30.36 14.26 -19.73
N ASN A 1176 -31.00 15.32 -20.26
CA ASN A 1176 -31.96 16.14 -19.52
C ASN A 1176 -33.14 15.34 -18.94
N ARG A 1177 -33.45 14.15 -19.49
CA ARG A 1177 -34.49 13.26 -18.96
C ARG A 1177 -34.30 12.94 -17.48
N TYR A 1178 -33.05 12.84 -17.02
CA TYR A 1178 -32.75 12.46 -15.63
C TYR A 1178 -32.71 13.65 -14.68
N ASN A 1179 -32.66 14.88 -15.19
CA ASN A 1179 -32.63 16.11 -14.39
C ASN A 1179 -31.55 16.08 -13.29
N PHE A 1180 -30.39 15.47 -13.57
CA PHE A 1180 -29.35 15.20 -12.57
C PHE A 1180 -28.91 16.46 -11.82
N TRP A 1181 -28.58 17.54 -12.54
CA TRP A 1181 -28.07 18.79 -11.97
C TRP A 1181 -29.12 19.64 -11.22
N THR A 1182 -30.40 19.30 -11.33
CA THR A 1182 -31.47 19.99 -10.59
C THR A 1182 -31.77 19.35 -9.24
N ARG A 1183 -31.25 18.13 -8.99
CA ARG A 1183 -31.38 17.44 -7.70
C ARG A 1183 -30.57 18.12 -6.59
N SER A 1184 -30.92 17.84 -5.34
CA SER A 1184 -30.29 18.46 -4.16
C SER A 1184 -28.88 17.91 -3.87
N PHE A 1185 -28.66 16.61 -4.05
CA PHE A 1185 -27.43 15.92 -3.65
C PHE A 1185 -26.16 16.26 -4.47
N PRO A 1186 -26.19 16.61 -5.77
CA PRO A 1186 -24.96 17.02 -6.48
C PRO A 1186 -24.40 18.37 -6.01
N LYS A 1187 -25.24 19.19 -5.34
CA LYS A 1187 -24.92 20.53 -4.83
C LYS A 1187 -24.93 20.60 -3.30
N CYS A 1188 -25.02 19.45 -2.62
CA CYS A 1188 -25.16 19.42 -1.16
C CYS A 1188 -23.90 19.94 -0.43
N ALA A 1189 -22.72 19.77 -1.04
CA ALA A 1189 -21.46 20.32 -0.56
C ALA A 1189 -20.61 20.82 -1.73
N PRO A 1190 -19.89 21.94 -1.57
CA PRO A 1190 -19.03 22.49 -2.63
C PRO A 1190 -17.90 21.53 -3.04
N GLU A 1191 -17.47 20.64 -2.14
CA GLU A 1191 -16.48 19.60 -2.44
C GLU A 1191 -17.05 18.51 -3.35
N ILE A 1192 -18.30 18.10 -3.11
CA ILE A 1192 -19.00 17.10 -3.93
C ILE A 1192 -19.32 17.70 -5.31
N GLU A 1193 -19.78 18.95 -5.36
CA GLU A 1193 -19.99 19.66 -6.62
C GLU A 1193 -18.68 19.80 -7.42
N ARG A 1194 -17.57 20.16 -6.75
CA ARG A 1194 -16.24 20.17 -7.38
C ARG A 1194 -15.80 18.78 -7.82
N LEU A 1195 -16.12 17.72 -7.08
CA LEU A 1195 -15.84 16.34 -7.48
C LEU A 1195 -16.59 15.99 -8.76
N PHE A 1196 -17.89 16.28 -8.85
CA PHE A 1196 -18.68 16.07 -10.06
C PHE A 1196 -18.18 16.90 -11.25
N LEU A 1197 -17.80 18.16 -11.01
CA LEU A 1197 -17.20 19.02 -12.03
C LEU A 1197 -15.80 18.55 -12.41
N HIS A 1198 -15.01 18.00 -11.49
CA HIS A 1198 -13.67 17.48 -11.75
C HIS A 1198 -13.72 16.15 -12.49
N VAL A 1199 -14.61 15.24 -12.10
CA VAL A 1199 -14.90 14.00 -12.83
C VAL A 1199 -15.46 14.35 -14.21
N GLY A 1200 -16.39 15.29 -14.31
CA GLY A 1200 -16.89 15.81 -15.59
C GLY A 1200 -15.81 16.47 -16.45
N LYS A 1201 -14.87 17.21 -15.86
CA LYS A 1201 -13.72 17.84 -16.55
C LYS A 1201 -12.62 16.86 -16.91
N SER A 1202 -12.33 15.85 -16.09
CA SER A 1202 -11.32 14.80 -16.39
C SER A 1202 -11.81 13.86 -17.49
N ILE A 1203 -13.13 13.72 -17.60
CA ILE A 1203 -13.87 13.18 -18.74
C ILE A 1203 -13.73 14.14 -19.94
N ALA A 1204 -14.01 15.45 -19.82
CA ALA A 1204 -13.94 16.40 -20.95
C ALA A 1204 -12.51 16.82 -21.42
N GLN A 1205 -11.46 16.67 -20.62
CA GLN A 1205 -10.09 17.07 -20.98
C GLN A 1205 -9.43 16.14 -22.00
N THR A 1206 -10.04 15.00 -22.32
CA THR A 1206 -9.58 14.11 -23.40
C THR A 1206 -10.01 14.59 -24.79
N THR A 1207 -10.78 15.70 -24.89
CA THR A 1207 -11.27 16.26 -26.16
C THR A 1207 -10.31 17.30 -26.80
N GLN A 1208 -9.09 17.48 -26.26
CA GLN A 1208 -8.06 18.34 -26.86
C GLN A 1208 -6.66 17.68 -26.86
N GLN A 1209 -6.58 16.40 -27.26
CA GLN A 1209 -5.35 15.83 -27.83
C GLN A 1209 -5.60 15.35 -29.25
#